data_AF-A0A2G9ZLZ5-F1
#
_entry.id   AF-A0A2G9ZLZ5-F1
#
_cell.length_a   1.000
_cell.length_b   1.000
_cell.length_c   1.000
_cell.angle_alpha   90.00
_cell.angle_beta   90.00
_cell.angle_gamma   90.00
#
_symmetry.space_group_name_H-M   'P 1'
#
loop_
_entity.id
_entity.type
_entity.pdbx_description
1 polymer ?
#
loop_
_entity_poly.entity_id
_entity_poly.type
_entity_poly.pdbx_seq_one_letter_code
_entity_poly.pdbx_strand_id
1 'polypeptide(L)'
;MFEKKFWSLLSSSLFLLGGLFLSVSATQAAINYQYEFQGKVSTQAGLSVADNTYDFSFRLYASPTGGAPIWTEDLSAANLFSATIASQTAAASTTVFDYLADTNENTLAIGQYLTNADQSLAALIVDFDTAANTVTVSGINLNWANGEAINNRPRVEGGVIDIKLGQVSSLAAVDFDQILYLETDFNGETMRPRRLLAASPYALEAASLSGRTGDQYAALSDNESVSGEWTFLNNLSLAANTAATALSVVQSGSGNIVEFRQGATTSFAVLADGRVRFNDYTFPLTRTGALAGQVLKLDAGGNFTWANDLVGSGGSLDYWATTTQGGYGDYLYQLDSGLKVVIGANLFSGPLSTQFEINGPAWFDTIGVSDSQEARFYDSDSSNYIGLKATGTINSDVTLTLPNSYGLSGQALLTSADGFLYWGTPTGAGTVGLGQAGQIPYYANAGTDLSATSSIFLGANGYVGIGTDTPGALFSVGRFGPGLRIDENGQVVAGFWAGDPVSLAYGGTGATSSASARTNLGLDEIYDYGVNTAATSGWVWIADGEGHRGHWVATSSLGLSGGQIGKFIGTSTALTNGVISTSTLIGYQAANYICASEYAGSHMCRTHEILQTIEQETINDWGDDATSAWIAEGPPGYTYNSNDCLGYATSSSLALGAFWLFNANGGGAGWLVNCGQNKPIACCTWQTN
;
A
#
# COMPACT_ATOMS: atom_id res chain seq x y z
N MET A 1 -39.22 -66.96 -39.92
CA MET A 1 -38.17 -67.80 -40.56
C MET A 1 -37.45 -67.00 -41.65
N PHE A 2 -36.90 -65.82 -41.29
CA PHE A 2 -36.42 -64.82 -42.27
C PHE A 2 -35.11 -64.13 -41.84
N GLU A 3 -34.21 -64.84 -41.14
CA GLU A 3 -32.87 -64.31 -40.81
C GLU A 3 -31.70 -65.19 -41.30
N LYS A 4 -31.96 -66.35 -41.92
CA LYS A 4 -30.89 -67.24 -42.42
C LYS A 4 -30.50 -67.02 -43.90
N LYS A 5 -31.14 -66.08 -44.62
CA LYS A 5 -30.86 -65.85 -46.05
C LYS A 5 -29.91 -64.68 -46.35
N PHE A 6 -29.54 -63.86 -45.37
CA PHE A 6 -28.67 -62.69 -45.61
C PHE A 6 -27.16 -63.02 -45.59
N TRP A 7 -26.76 -64.11 -44.91
CA TRP A 7 -25.34 -64.49 -44.76
C TRP A 7 -24.79 -65.37 -45.90
N SER A 8 -25.64 -65.91 -46.77
CA SER A 8 -25.24 -66.78 -47.88
C SER A 8 -24.86 -66.03 -49.17
N LEU A 9 -25.19 -64.73 -49.27
CA LEU A 9 -24.92 -63.92 -50.47
C LEU A 9 -23.61 -63.13 -50.37
N LEU A 10 -23.03 -62.97 -49.17
CA LEU A 10 -21.76 -62.26 -48.98
C LEU A 10 -20.53 -63.17 -49.17
N SER A 11 -20.67 -64.50 -49.01
CA SER A 11 -19.56 -65.45 -49.22
C SER A 11 -19.28 -65.77 -50.68
N SER A 12 -20.28 -65.61 -51.57
CA SER A 12 -20.16 -65.95 -52.99
C SER A 12 -19.57 -64.83 -53.85
N SER A 13 -19.59 -63.57 -53.37
CA SER A 13 -18.91 -62.45 -54.04
C SER A 13 -17.42 -62.33 -53.68
N LEU A 14 -16.96 -63.00 -52.62
CA LEU A 14 -15.54 -63.02 -52.25
C LEU A 14 -14.73 -64.09 -52.99
N PHE A 15 -15.39 -65.09 -53.60
CA PHE A 15 -14.75 -66.15 -54.39
C PHE A 15 -14.60 -65.83 -55.88
N LEU A 16 -15.35 -64.85 -56.40
CA LEU A 16 -15.30 -64.46 -57.82
C LEU A 16 -14.29 -63.35 -58.15
N LEU A 17 -13.63 -62.78 -57.14
CA LEU A 17 -12.54 -61.81 -57.32
C LEU A 17 -11.13 -62.42 -57.25
N GLY A 18 -11.02 -63.73 -57.02
CA GLY A 18 -9.74 -64.47 -56.92
C GLY A 18 -9.30 -65.19 -58.21
N GLY A 19 -10.03 -65.04 -59.31
CA GLY A 19 -9.93 -65.92 -60.49
C GLY A 19 -9.29 -65.31 -61.75
N LEU A 20 -8.58 -64.19 -61.66
CA LEU A 20 -7.94 -63.56 -62.84
C LEU A 20 -6.43 -63.35 -62.63
N PHE A 21 -5.71 -64.43 -62.28
CA PHE A 21 -4.29 -64.52 -62.58
C PHE A 21 -4.16 -64.99 -64.04
N LEU A 22 -4.00 -64.03 -64.94
CA LEU A 22 -3.45 -64.25 -66.27
C LEU A 22 -2.12 -64.99 -66.09
N SER A 23 -2.08 -66.25 -66.55
CA SER A 23 -0.84 -67.00 -66.73
C SER A 23 0.03 -66.25 -67.71
N VAL A 24 1.00 -65.51 -67.18
CA VAL A 24 2.10 -64.95 -67.95
C VAL A 24 2.94 -66.13 -68.43
N SER A 25 2.75 -66.55 -69.68
CA SER A 25 3.71 -67.42 -70.35
C SER A 25 4.98 -66.60 -70.53
N ALA A 26 5.98 -66.85 -69.69
CA ALA A 26 7.31 -66.30 -69.90
C ALA A 26 7.84 -66.82 -71.24
N THR A 27 7.84 -65.96 -72.26
CA THR A 27 8.66 -66.18 -73.45
C THR A 27 10.11 -66.00 -73.03
N GLN A 28 10.77 -67.11 -72.72
CA GLN A 28 12.21 -67.13 -72.53
C GLN A 28 12.86 -67.03 -73.91
N ALA A 29 13.79 -66.09 -74.08
CA ALA A 29 14.76 -66.18 -75.16
C ALA A 29 15.58 -67.45 -74.91
N ALA A 30 15.21 -68.56 -75.54
CA ALA A 30 15.91 -69.81 -75.40
C ALA A 30 17.30 -69.65 -76.03
N ILE A 31 18.34 -69.68 -75.21
CA ILE A 31 19.72 -69.77 -75.68
C ILE A 31 19.82 -71.05 -76.52
N ASN A 32 20.38 -70.96 -77.72
CA ASN A 32 20.61 -72.15 -78.54
C ASN A 32 21.78 -72.94 -77.96
N TYR A 33 21.48 -74.07 -77.29
CA TYR A 33 22.46 -74.97 -76.66
C TYR A 33 23.13 -75.89 -77.70
N GLN A 34 23.74 -75.28 -78.71
CA GLN A 34 24.49 -75.96 -79.76
C GLN A 34 25.92 -75.43 -79.81
N TYR A 35 26.89 -76.33 -79.96
CA TYR A 35 28.31 -75.98 -80.06
C TYR A 35 28.83 -76.33 -81.46
N GLU A 36 29.36 -75.34 -82.18
CA GLU A 36 29.96 -75.57 -83.50
C GLU A 36 31.33 -76.24 -83.36
N PHE A 37 31.50 -77.42 -83.95
CA PHE A 37 32.75 -78.12 -84.05
C PHE A 37 33.23 -78.20 -85.50
N GLN A 38 34.38 -77.59 -85.76
CA GLN A 38 35.11 -77.74 -87.01
C GLN A 38 36.46 -78.42 -86.77
N GLY A 39 36.77 -79.40 -87.61
CA GLY A 39 38.01 -80.19 -87.53
C GLY A 39 38.54 -80.58 -88.90
N LYS A 40 39.84 -80.87 -88.98
CA LYS A 40 40.46 -81.51 -90.14
C LYS A 40 40.91 -82.91 -89.75
N VAL A 41 40.49 -83.91 -90.52
CA VAL A 41 40.89 -85.30 -90.39
C VAL A 41 41.87 -85.63 -91.50
N SER A 42 43.03 -86.14 -91.12
CA SER A 42 44.09 -86.58 -92.03
C SER A 42 44.57 -87.97 -91.66
N THR A 43 44.99 -88.72 -92.66
CA THR A 43 45.74 -89.98 -92.50
C THR A 43 47.07 -89.74 -91.76
N GLN A 44 47.69 -90.80 -91.26
CA GLN A 44 49.01 -90.73 -90.61
C GLN A 44 50.12 -90.14 -91.51
N ALA A 45 49.95 -90.22 -92.84
CA ALA A 45 50.83 -89.61 -93.83
C ALA A 45 50.56 -88.11 -94.06
N GLY A 46 49.61 -87.50 -93.35
CA GLY A 46 49.24 -86.08 -93.45
C GLY A 46 48.31 -85.74 -94.62
N LEU A 47 47.90 -86.72 -95.43
CA LEU A 47 46.92 -86.54 -96.50
C LEU A 47 45.50 -86.45 -95.91
N SER A 48 44.66 -85.56 -96.45
CA SER A 48 43.24 -85.49 -96.08
C SER A 48 42.56 -86.85 -96.28
N VAL A 49 41.68 -87.21 -95.36
CA VAL A 49 40.80 -88.37 -95.52
C VAL A 49 39.88 -88.15 -96.72
N ALA A 50 39.54 -89.23 -97.43
CA ALA A 50 38.68 -89.18 -98.62
C ALA A 50 37.27 -88.69 -98.27
N ASP A 51 36.60 -88.11 -99.25
CA ASP A 51 35.24 -87.61 -99.06
C ASP A 51 34.27 -88.78 -98.84
N ASN A 52 33.69 -88.88 -97.64
CA ASN A 52 32.72 -89.91 -97.27
C ASN A 52 32.00 -89.57 -95.96
N THR A 53 31.02 -90.41 -95.60
CA THR A 53 30.44 -90.46 -94.25
C THR A 53 31.32 -91.27 -93.32
N TYR A 54 31.51 -90.77 -92.10
CA TYR A 54 32.35 -91.38 -91.09
C TYR A 54 31.62 -91.44 -89.75
N ASP A 55 31.97 -92.42 -88.92
CA ASP A 55 31.45 -92.51 -87.56
C ASP A 55 32.24 -91.58 -86.64
N PHE A 56 31.53 -90.72 -85.94
CA PHE A 56 32.11 -89.86 -84.91
C PHE A 56 31.44 -90.11 -83.57
N SER A 57 32.20 -90.01 -82.48
CA SER A 57 31.62 -89.83 -81.15
C SER A 57 32.34 -88.70 -80.43
N PHE A 58 31.57 -87.83 -79.80
CA PHE A 58 32.06 -86.69 -79.05
C PHE A 58 31.74 -86.86 -77.58
N ARG A 59 32.70 -86.56 -76.71
CA ARG A 59 32.50 -86.62 -75.26
C ARG A 59 33.10 -85.41 -74.57
N LEU A 60 32.39 -84.90 -73.59
CA LEU A 60 32.88 -83.83 -72.72
C LEU A 60 33.34 -84.41 -71.38
N TYR A 61 34.48 -83.94 -70.89
CA TYR A 61 35.06 -84.33 -69.61
C TYR A 61 35.50 -83.11 -68.81
N ALA A 62 35.47 -83.20 -67.48
CA ALA A 62 36.07 -82.19 -66.59
C ALA A 62 37.60 -82.33 -66.45
N SER A 63 38.23 -83.33 -67.08
CA SER A 63 39.67 -83.62 -66.96
C SER A 63 40.34 -83.87 -68.32
N PRO A 64 41.60 -83.44 -68.51
CA PRO A 64 42.34 -83.66 -69.77
C PRO A 64 42.65 -85.13 -70.06
N THR A 65 42.72 -85.99 -69.03
CA THR A 65 42.86 -87.45 -69.16
C THR A 65 42.06 -88.18 -68.08
N GLY A 66 41.55 -89.39 -68.37
CA GLY A 66 40.71 -90.15 -67.44
C GLY A 66 39.34 -89.50 -67.16
N GLY A 67 38.66 -89.93 -66.09
CA GLY A 67 37.32 -89.45 -65.73
C GLY A 67 36.19 -90.09 -66.54
N ALA A 68 34.95 -89.86 -66.10
CA ALA A 68 33.74 -90.26 -66.83
C ALA A 68 33.25 -89.12 -67.73
N PRO A 69 32.63 -89.41 -68.89
CA PRO A 69 32.06 -88.38 -69.74
C PRO A 69 30.86 -87.72 -69.05
N ILE A 70 30.85 -86.38 -69.03
CA ILE A 70 29.75 -85.54 -68.52
C ILE A 70 28.61 -85.51 -69.53
N TRP A 71 28.97 -85.58 -70.81
CA TRP A 71 28.04 -85.63 -71.92
C TRP A 71 28.67 -86.43 -73.05
N THR A 72 27.84 -87.13 -73.82
CA THR A 72 28.24 -87.94 -74.97
C THR A 72 27.24 -87.70 -76.09
N GLU A 73 27.77 -87.54 -77.30
CA GLU A 73 26.99 -87.58 -78.53
C GLU A 73 27.65 -88.60 -79.45
N ASP A 74 26.89 -89.62 -79.81
CA ASP A 74 27.33 -90.71 -80.66
C ASP A 74 26.68 -90.55 -82.03
N LEU A 75 27.51 -90.18 -83.01
CA LEU A 75 27.14 -89.92 -84.40
C LEU A 75 27.61 -91.07 -85.31
N SER A 76 27.45 -92.30 -84.84
CA SER A 76 27.75 -93.52 -85.59
C SER A 76 26.54 -94.03 -86.39
N ALA A 77 26.79 -94.84 -87.42
CA ALA A 77 25.75 -95.43 -88.25
C ALA A 77 24.66 -96.17 -87.46
N ALA A 78 24.99 -96.76 -86.30
CA ALA A 78 24.03 -97.51 -85.49
C ALA A 78 23.03 -96.61 -84.72
N ASN A 79 23.41 -95.36 -84.45
CA ASN A 79 22.70 -94.46 -83.55
C ASN A 79 22.10 -93.25 -84.26
N LEU A 80 22.29 -93.14 -85.57
CA LEU A 80 21.83 -92.03 -86.39
C LEU A 80 20.73 -92.43 -87.36
N PHE A 81 20.05 -91.42 -87.90
CA PHE A 81 19.00 -91.61 -88.88
C PHE A 81 19.56 -92.33 -90.10
N SER A 82 18.87 -93.38 -90.52
CA SER A 82 19.09 -94.04 -91.80
C SER A 82 17.75 -94.48 -92.38
N ALA A 83 17.55 -94.32 -93.68
CA ALA A 83 16.33 -94.72 -94.36
C ALA A 83 16.59 -94.94 -95.86
N THR A 84 15.59 -95.42 -96.60
CA THR A 84 15.64 -95.53 -98.06
C THR A 84 14.67 -94.55 -98.70
N ILE A 85 15.10 -93.84 -99.75
CA ILE A 85 14.27 -92.90 -100.49
C ILE A 85 13.14 -93.68 -101.20
N ALA A 86 11.90 -93.25 -100.99
CA ALA A 86 10.71 -93.80 -101.63
C ALA A 86 10.24 -92.94 -102.81
N SER A 87 10.26 -91.62 -102.65
CA SER A 87 9.97 -90.66 -103.71
C SER A 87 10.66 -89.32 -103.45
N GLN A 88 10.77 -88.51 -104.50
CA GLN A 88 11.30 -87.16 -104.40
C GLN A 88 10.39 -86.16 -105.11
N THR A 89 10.25 -84.97 -104.52
CA THR A 89 9.54 -83.84 -105.10
C THR A 89 10.44 -82.60 -105.07
N ALA A 90 10.84 -82.11 -106.25
CA ALA A 90 11.65 -80.90 -106.36
C ALA A 90 10.78 -79.63 -106.34
N ALA A 91 11.20 -78.62 -105.58
CA ALA A 91 10.64 -77.27 -105.53
C ALA A 91 11.71 -76.22 -105.95
N ALA A 92 11.35 -74.93 -105.97
CA ALA A 92 12.20 -73.88 -106.55
C ALA A 92 13.57 -73.66 -105.85
N SER A 93 13.77 -74.09 -104.61
CA SER A 93 15.04 -73.98 -103.87
C SER A 93 15.32 -75.12 -102.89
N THR A 94 14.43 -76.12 -102.84
CA THR A 94 14.49 -77.26 -101.93
C THR A 94 14.03 -78.52 -102.65
N THR A 95 14.43 -79.68 -102.12
CA THR A 95 13.95 -80.98 -102.57
C THR A 95 13.41 -81.74 -101.36
N VAL A 96 12.20 -82.27 -101.47
CA VAL A 96 11.56 -83.10 -100.44
C VAL A 96 11.78 -84.57 -100.79
N PHE A 97 12.33 -85.34 -99.86
CA PHE A 97 12.46 -86.78 -99.96
C PHE A 97 11.47 -87.45 -99.00
N ASP A 98 10.60 -88.28 -99.56
CA ASP A 98 9.80 -89.22 -98.78
C ASP A 98 10.65 -90.48 -98.55
N TYR A 99 10.66 -91.00 -97.32
CA TYR A 99 11.46 -92.17 -96.97
C TYR A 99 10.66 -93.30 -96.34
N LEU A 100 11.19 -94.52 -96.47
CA LEU A 100 10.66 -95.75 -95.90
C LEU A 100 11.79 -96.49 -95.17
N ALA A 101 11.41 -97.35 -94.21
CA ALA A 101 12.35 -98.18 -93.44
C ALA A 101 13.41 -97.36 -92.68
N ASP A 102 12.95 -96.42 -91.84
CA ASP A 102 13.81 -95.60 -91.01
C ASP A 102 14.38 -96.34 -89.79
N THR A 103 15.46 -95.79 -89.25
CA THR A 103 15.99 -96.06 -87.92
C THR A 103 16.38 -94.75 -87.26
N ASN A 104 16.16 -94.56 -85.96
CA ASN A 104 16.60 -93.38 -85.18
C ASN A 104 16.18 -92.02 -85.78
N GLU A 105 14.94 -91.93 -86.27
CA GLU A 105 14.34 -90.74 -86.88
C GLU A 105 14.35 -89.50 -85.99
N ASN A 106 14.32 -89.69 -84.67
CA ASN A 106 14.42 -88.63 -83.67
C ASN A 106 15.77 -87.88 -83.66
N THR A 107 16.76 -88.32 -84.44
CA THR A 107 18.08 -87.67 -84.55
C THR A 107 18.15 -86.65 -85.69
N LEU A 108 17.13 -86.58 -86.55
CA LEU A 108 17.00 -85.55 -87.57
C LEU A 108 16.85 -84.17 -86.92
N ALA A 109 17.64 -83.21 -87.41
CA ALA A 109 17.54 -81.82 -86.98
C ALA A 109 17.82 -80.85 -88.13
N ILE A 110 17.18 -79.69 -88.10
CA ILE A 110 17.42 -78.61 -89.07
C ILE A 110 18.86 -78.11 -88.93
N GLY A 111 19.53 -77.94 -90.07
CA GLY A 111 20.93 -77.51 -90.14
C GLY A 111 21.96 -78.63 -90.13
N GLN A 112 21.54 -79.91 -90.03
CA GLN A 112 22.39 -81.06 -90.32
C GLN A 112 22.47 -81.33 -91.83
N TYR A 113 23.49 -82.04 -92.27
CA TYR A 113 23.54 -82.57 -93.63
C TYR A 113 22.86 -83.93 -93.71
N LEU A 114 21.93 -84.08 -94.65
CA LEU A 114 21.45 -85.36 -95.12
C LEU A 114 22.41 -85.87 -96.19
N THR A 115 22.90 -87.10 -96.06
CA THR A 115 23.83 -87.72 -96.99
C THR A 115 23.17 -88.89 -97.71
N ASN A 116 23.32 -88.93 -99.04
CA ASN A 116 23.03 -90.08 -99.86
C ASN A 116 24.26 -91.00 -99.89
N ALA A 117 24.11 -92.19 -99.32
CA ALA A 117 25.19 -93.16 -99.17
C ALA A 117 25.62 -93.78 -100.50
N ASP A 118 24.72 -93.91 -101.47
CA ASP A 118 24.99 -94.55 -102.77
C ASP A 118 25.69 -93.60 -103.75
N GLN A 119 25.37 -92.31 -103.70
CA GLN A 119 25.96 -91.30 -104.58
C GLN A 119 27.10 -90.49 -103.94
N SER A 120 27.34 -90.67 -102.64
CA SER A 120 28.34 -89.89 -101.87
C SER A 120 28.14 -88.38 -101.96
N LEU A 121 26.88 -87.93 -101.99
CA LEU A 121 26.47 -86.51 -102.03
C LEU A 121 25.71 -86.14 -100.75
N ALA A 122 25.75 -84.88 -100.33
CA ALA A 122 25.00 -84.40 -99.17
C ALA A 122 24.30 -83.06 -99.44
N ALA A 123 23.23 -82.80 -98.70
CA ALA A 123 22.44 -81.58 -98.77
C ALA A 123 21.94 -81.17 -97.37
N LEU A 124 21.85 -79.86 -97.13
CA LEU A 124 21.48 -79.33 -95.81
C LEU A 124 19.99 -79.55 -95.54
N ILE A 125 19.64 -80.16 -94.42
CA ILE A 125 18.26 -80.29 -93.95
C ILE A 125 17.75 -78.92 -93.53
N VAL A 126 16.66 -78.49 -94.15
CA VAL A 126 15.99 -77.21 -93.83
C VAL A 126 14.68 -77.42 -93.10
N ASP A 127 14.07 -78.59 -93.26
CA ASP A 127 12.83 -78.97 -92.58
C ASP A 127 12.67 -80.50 -92.59
N PHE A 128 11.88 -81.05 -91.68
CA PHE A 128 11.55 -82.47 -91.65
C PHE A 128 10.24 -82.71 -90.91
N ASP A 129 9.50 -83.74 -91.31
CA ASP A 129 8.28 -84.19 -90.64
C ASP A 129 8.36 -85.70 -90.44
N THR A 130 8.59 -86.10 -89.19
CA THR A 130 8.71 -87.50 -88.77
C THR A 130 7.37 -88.22 -88.68
N ALA A 131 6.24 -87.51 -88.75
CA ALA A 131 4.92 -88.14 -88.82
C ALA A 131 4.53 -88.44 -90.27
N ALA A 132 5.02 -87.62 -91.21
CA ALA A 132 4.81 -87.79 -92.64
C ALA A 132 5.96 -88.56 -93.34
N ASN A 133 7.03 -88.89 -92.61
CA ASN A 133 8.26 -89.51 -93.11
C ASN A 133 8.88 -88.74 -94.29
N THR A 134 8.98 -87.41 -94.11
CA THR A 134 9.56 -86.52 -95.12
C THR A 134 10.73 -85.74 -94.55
N VAL A 135 11.75 -85.54 -95.38
CA VAL A 135 12.88 -84.66 -95.05
C VAL A 135 13.08 -83.70 -96.22
N THR A 136 13.17 -82.41 -95.91
CA THR A 136 13.34 -81.36 -96.91
C THR A 136 14.77 -80.84 -96.83
N VAL A 137 15.46 -80.86 -97.96
CA VAL A 137 16.84 -80.37 -98.07
C VAL A 137 16.97 -79.15 -98.97
N SER A 138 18.00 -78.35 -98.72
CA SER A 138 18.39 -77.22 -99.55
C SER A 138 19.03 -77.69 -100.86
N GLY A 139 18.60 -77.13 -101.97
CA GLY A 139 19.11 -77.44 -103.31
C GLY A 139 18.03 -77.90 -104.28
N ILE A 140 18.27 -77.64 -105.56
CA ILE A 140 17.42 -78.06 -106.68
C ILE A 140 18.17 -79.08 -107.55
N ASN A 141 17.47 -80.11 -108.03
CA ASN A 141 18.01 -81.17 -108.89
C ASN A 141 19.07 -82.07 -108.21
N LEU A 142 18.87 -82.39 -106.93
CA LEU A 142 19.56 -83.53 -106.32
C LEU A 142 18.97 -84.80 -106.97
N ASN A 143 19.67 -85.39 -107.94
CA ASN A 143 19.19 -86.57 -108.67
C ASN A 143 19.36 -87.85 -107.84
N TRP A 144 18.78 -87.89 -106.63
CA TRP A 144 18.80 -89.06 -105.77
C TRP A 144 17.63 -89.98 -106.14
N ALA A 145 17.93 -91.21 -106.54
CA ALA A 145 16.96 -92.15 -107.09
C ALA A 145 16.14 -92.85 -105.98
N ASN A 146 14.93 -93.29 -106.33
CA ASN A 146 14.14 -94.18 -105.48
C ASN A 146 14.91 -95.49 -105.23
N GLY A 147 14.99 -95.92 -103.98
CA GLY A 147 15.74 -97.08 -103.53
C GLY A 147 17.14 -96.77 -103.00
N GLU A 148 17.61 -95.52 -103.09
CA GLU A 148 18.91 -95.11 -102.54
C GLU A 148 18.84 -94.86 -101.02
N ALA A 149 19.92 -95.16 -100.32
CA ALA A 149 20.04 -95.02 -98.88
C ALA A 149 20.44 -93.59 -98.47
N ILE A 150 19.72 -93.03 -97.51
CA ILE A 150 19.98 -91.72 -96.91
C ILE A 150 20.26 -91.85 -95.42
N ASN A 151 21.07 -90.94 -94.87
CA ASN A 151 21.38 -90.86 -93.45
C ASN A 151 21.81 -89.45 -93.03
N ASN A 152 21.78 -89.13 -91.75
CA ASN A 152 22.34 -87.87 -91.21
C ASN A 152 23.73 -88.06 -90.58
N ARG A 153 24.50 -89.06 -91.05
CA ARG A 153 25.86 -89.27 -90.54
C ARG A 153 26.76 -88.11 -90.95
N PRO A 154 27.73 -87.74 -90.08
CA PRO A 154 28.73 -86.74 -90.41
C PRO A 154 29.45 -87.05 -91.72
N ARG A 155 29.44 -86.09 -92.65
CA ARG A 155 30.18 -86.17 -93.91
C ARG A 155 31.45 -85.33 -93.81
N VAL A 156 32.58 -85.93 -94.18
CA VAL A 156 33.87 -85.26 -94.30
C VAL A 156 34.10 -84.93 -95.77
N GLU A 157 34.47 -83.69 -96.08
CA GLU A 157 34.77 -83.22 -97.44
C GLU A 157 36.13 -82.49 -97.45
N GLY A 158 37.02 -82.87 -98.35
CA GLY A 158 38.40 -82.37 -98.39
C GLY A 158 39.20 -82.69 -97.12
N GLY A 159 38.75 -83.66 -96.32
CA GLY A 159 39.25 -83.94 -94.97
C GLY A 159 38.77 -82.97 -93.90
N VAL A 160 37.79 -82.09 -94.15
CA VAL A 160 37.23 -81.16 -93.17
C VAL A 160 35.86 -81.63 -92.72
N ILE A 161 35.58 -81.48 -91.43
CA ILE A 161 34.28 -81.75 -90.82
C ILE A 161 33.74 -80.49 -90.15
N ASP A 162 32.44 -80.27 -90.30
CA ASP A 162 31.70 -79.17 -89.68
C ASP A 162 30.38 -79.71 -89.12
N ILE A 163 30.24 -79.69 -87.79
CA ILE A 163 29.10 -80.29 -87.07
C ILE A 163 28.68 -79.40 -85.91
N LYS A 164 27.37 -79.26 -85.73
CA LYS A 164 26.78 -78.73 -84.50
C LYS A 164 26.58 -79.83 -83.49
N LEU A 165 27.36 -79.80 -82.42
CA LEU A 165 27.17 -80.65 -81.25
C LEU A 165 25.95 -80.19 -80.45
N GLY A 166 25.27 -81.13 -79.80
CA GLY A 166 24.07 -80.85 -79.00
C GLY A 166 22.73 -81.07 -79.73
N GLN A 167 22.78 -81.46 -81.00
CA GLN A 167 21.61 -81.66 -81.86
C GLN A 167 20.93 -83.01 -81.61
N VAL A 168 21.73 -84.08 -81.46
CA VAL A 168 21.23 -85.44 -81.20
C VAL A 168 21.13 -85.68 -79.70
N SER A 169 22.13 -85.23 -78.94
CA SER A 169 22.14 -85.29 -77.48
C SER A 169 22.22 -83.89 -76.89
N SER A 170 21.13 -83.40 -76.29
CA SER A 170 21.05 -82.01 -75.81
C SER A 170 22.18 -81.64 -74.83
N LEU A 171 22.79 -80.47 -75.04
CA LEU A 171 23.79 -79.88 -74.15
C LEU A 171 23.16 -79.10 -72.98
N ALA A 172 21.82 -79.01 -72.88
CA ALA A 172 21.15 -78.15 -71.89
C ALA A 172 21.45 -78.51 -70.43
N ALA A 173 21.80 -79.78 -70.15
CA ALA A 173 22.15 -80.25 -68.82
C ALA A 173 23.65 -80.12 -68.49
N VAL A 174 24.49 -79.72 -69.46
CA VAL A 174 25.93 -79.53 -69.25
C VAL A 174 26.14 -78.20 -68.54
N ASP A 175 26.82 -78.24 -67.41
CA ASP A 175 27.32 -77.05 -66.75
C ASP A 175 28.58 -76.56 -67.48
N PHE A 176 28.45 -75.42 -68.17
CA PHE A 176 29.54 -74.77 -68.90
C PHE A 176 30.37 -73.81 -68.02
N ASP A 177 30.00 -73.60 -66.75
CA ASP A 177 30.78 -72.82 -65.78
C ASP A 177 31.87 -73.67 -65.11
N GLN A 178 32.48 -74.55 -65.89
CA GLN A 178 33.60 -75.40 -65.46
C GLN A 178 34.57 -75.62 -66.62
N ILE A 179 35.77 -76.09 -66.30
CA ILE A 179 36.74 -76.48 -67.32
C ILE A 179 36.26 -77.75 -68.02
N LEU A 180 36.01 -77.66 -69.33
CA LEU A 180 35.55 -78.78 -70.14
C LEU A 180 36.57 -79.13 -71.24
N TYR A 181 36.77 -80.43 -71.46
CA TYR A 181 37.61 -80.99 -72.51
C TYR A 181 36.78 -81.85 -73.46
N LEU A 182 36.90 -81.60 -74.76
CA LEU A 182 36.30 -82.36 -75.84
C LEU A 182 37.23 -83.49 -76.28
N GLU A 183 36.73 -84.71 -76.19
CA GLU A 183 37.29 -85.92 -76.80
C GLU A 183 36.51 -86.24 -78.07
N THR A 184 37.22 -86.62 -79.13
CA THR A 184 36.64 -87.03 -80.40
C THR A 184 37.14 -88.42 -80.73
N ASP A 185 36.23 -89.35 -80.95
CA ASP A 185 36.52 -90.62 -81.61
C ASP A 185 36.15 -90.51 -83.08
N PHE A 186 37.01 -91.01 -83.96
CA PHE A 186 36.80 -91.09 -85.41
C PHE A 186 36.95 -92.53 -85.86
N ASN A 187 35.89 -93.15 -86.40
CA ASN A 187 35.87 -94.54 -86.84
C ASN A 187 36.43 -95.55 -85.80
N GLY A 188 36.14 -95.31 -84.51
CA GLY A 188 36.60 -96.15 -83.40
C GLY A 188 38.01 -95.85 -82.90
N GLU A 189 38.72 -94.90 -83.49
CA GLU A 189 40.01 -94.40 -82.99
C GLU A 189 39.82 -93.12 -82.17
N THR A 190 40.32 -93.10 -80.93
CA THR A 190 40.28 -91.90 -80.08
C THR A 190 41.37 -90.91 -80.44
N MET A 191 40.97 -89.71 -80.84
CA MET A 191 41.88 -88.62 -81.14
C MET A 191 42.45 -88.05 -79.83
N ARG A 192 43.78 -88.05 -79.71
CA ARG A 192 44.51 -87.50 -78.55
C ARG A 192 45.44 -86.35 -78.96
N PRO A 193 45.66 -85.35 -78.09
CA PRO A 193 45.02 -85.16 -76.77
C PRO A 193 43.59 -84.61 -76.86
N ARG A 194 42.84 -84.65 -75.75
CA ARG A 194 41.53 -83.96 -75.65
C ARG A 194 41.73 -82.45 -75.82
N ARG A 195 40.79 -81.80 -76.48
CA ARG A 195 40.83 -80.35 -76.73
C ARG A 195 40.13 -79.60 -75.61
N LEU A 196 40.80 -78.66 -74.96
CA LEU A 196 40.18 -77.76 -73.99
C LEU A 196 39.14 -76.86 -74.70
N LEU A 197 37.93 -76.77 -74.14
CA LEU A 197 36.95 -75.78 -74.53
C LEU A 197 37.23 -74.48 -73.78
N ALA A 198 37.45 -73.40 -74.53
CA ALA A 198 37.67 -72.07 -74.00
C ALA A 198 36.46 -71.17 -74.31
N ALA A 199 36.23 -70.18 -73.45
CA ALA A 199 35.20 -69.17 -73.69
C ALA A 199 35.48 -68.38 -74.97
N SER A 200 34.43 -68.09 -75.74
CA SER A 200 34.50 -67.14 -76.86
C SER A 200 34.75 -65.72 -76.31
N PRO A 201 35.51 -64.85 -77.00
CA PRO A 201 35.68 -63.45 -76.59
C PRO A 201 34.34 -62.73 -76.33
N TYR A 202 33.30 -63.03 -77.12
CA TYR A 202 31.97 -62.47 -76.93
C TYR A 202 31.26 -63.00 -75.67
N ALA A 203 31.59 -64.23 -75.23
CA ALA A 203 31.06 -64.79 -73.98
C ALA A 203 31.72 -64.16 -72.73
N LEU A 204 32.98 -63.70 -72.85
CA LEU A 204 33.66 -62.97 -71.77
C LEU A 204 32.98 -61.60 -71.52
N GLU A 205 32.56 -60.91 -72.57
CA GLU A 205 31.79 -59.67 -72.45
C GLU A 205 30.38 -59.93 -71.91
N ALA A 206 29.72 -61.04 -72.30
CA ALA A 206 28.40 -61.41 -71.79
C ALA A 206 28.39 -61.70 -70.27
N ALA A 207 29.54 -62.04 -69.68
CA ALA A 207 29.69 -62.17 -68.23
C ALA A 207 29.61 -60.82 -67.48
N SER A 208 29.64 -59.69 -68.20
CA SER A 208 29.49 -58.35 -67.64
C SER A 208 28.45 -57.52 -68.40
N LEU A 209 27.36 -57.14 -67.73
CA LEU A 209 26.41 -56.18 -68.32
C LEU A 209 26.88 -54.78 -67.93
N SER A 210 27.28 -53.96 -68.90
CA SER A 210 27.78 -52.60 -68.64
C SER A 210 28.95 -52.54 -67.64
N GLY A 211 29.85 -53.52 -67.67
CA GLY A 211 31.06 -53.55 -66.85
C GLY A 211 30.87 -54.00 -65.40
N ARG A 212 29.74 -54.64 -65.07
CA ARG A 212 29.47 -55.21 -63.75
C ARG A 212 29.15 -56.70 -63.85
N THR A 213 29.69 -57.50 -62.93
CA THR A 213 29.52 -58.95 -62.88
C THR A 213 28.21 -59.34 -62.18
N GLY A 214 27.77 -60.61 -62.34
CA GLY A 214 26.51 -61.12 -61.75
C GLY A 214 26.40 -60.89 -60.24
N ASP A 215 27.52 -60.97 -59.51
CA ASP A 215 27.59 -60.72 -58.06
C ASP A 215 27.21 -59.29 -57.66
N GLN A 216 27.14 -58.36 -58.61
CA GLN A 216 26.90 -56.94 -58.36
C GLN A 216 25.44 -56.54 -58.66
N TYR A 217 24.59 -57.48 -59.08
CA TYR A 217 23.21 -57.23 -59.48
C TYR A 217 22.18 -58.07 -58.70
N ALA A 218 21.75 -57.53 -57.56
CA ALA A 218 20.36 -57.60 -57.10
C ALA A 218 19.75 -58.97 -56.68
N ALA A 219 20.39 -59.67 -55.75
CA ALA A 219 19.65 -60.38 -54.71
C ALA A 219 20.38 -60.16 -53.39
N LEU A 220 19.97 -59.14 -52.62
CA LEU A 220 20.45 -59.07 -51.23
C LEU A 220 19.93 -60.34 -50.54
N SER A 221 20.83 -61.26 -50.23
CA SER A 221 20.49 -62.44 -49.42
C SER A 221 19.89 -61.99 -48.07
N ASP A 222 19.15 -62.86 -47.37
CA ASP A 222 18.41 -62.53 -46.15
C ASP A 222 19.23 -61.80 -45.06
N ASN A 223 20.58 -61.84 -45.12
CA ASN A 223 21.49 -61.19 -44.19
C ASN A 223 22.70 -60.50 -44.87
N GLU A 224 22.51 -59.73 -45.94
CA GLU A 224 23.65 -59.05 -46.58
C GLU A 224 24.12 -57.80 -45.83
N SER A 225 25.42 -57.73 -45.52
CA SER A 225 26.09 -56.53 -45.02
C SER A 225 26.61 -55.71 -46.20
N VAL A 226 25.95 -54.60 -46.54
CA VAL A 226 26.45 -53.67 -47.56
C VAL A 226 27.51 -52.74 -46.94
N SER A 227 28.74 -52.79 -47.45
CA SER A 227 29.81 -51.86 -47.06
C SER A 227 29.93 -50.70 -48.06
N GLY A 228 29.70 -49.46 -47.62
CA GLY A 228 29.83 -48.25 -48.46
C GLY A 228 28.68 -47.26 -48.28
N GLU A 229 28.73 -46.14 -49.01
CA GLU A 229 27.61 -45.18 -49.07
C GLU A 229 26.51 -45.73 -49.97
N TRP A 230 25.27 -45.68 -49.49
CA TRP A 230 24.10 -46.14 -50.23
C TRP A 230 23.14 -44.96 -50.50
N THR A 231 22.94 -44.65 -51.78
CA THR A 231 22.09 -43.53 -52.23
C THR A 231 20.80 -44.05 -52.85
N PHE A 232 19.65 -43.63 -52.33
CA PHE A 232 18.35 -43.89 -52.93
C PHE A 232 17.92 -42.68 -53.77
N LEU A 233 17.63 -42.90 -55.07
CA LEU A 233 17.18 -41.84 -55.98
C LEU A 233 15.68 -41.51 -55.85
N ASN A 234 14.91 -42.38 -55.19
CA ASN A 234 13.46 -42.26 -54.98
C ASN A 234 13.15 -42.53 -53.49
N ASN A 235 11.92 -42.95 -53.18
CA ASN A 235 11.48 -43.22 -51.81
C ASN A 235 12.09 -44.50 -51.24
N LEU A 236 12.53 -44.43 -49.98
CA LEU A 236 12.82 -45.58 -49.13
C LEU A 236 11.60 -45.89 -48.25
N SER A 237 11.07 -47.11 -48.31
CA SER A 237 9.99 -47.59 -47.44
C SER A 237 10.46 -48.80 -46.65
N LEU A 238 10.30 -48.77 -45.32
CA LEU A 238 10.67 -49.85 -44.40
C LEU A 238 9.41 -50.35 -43.71
N ALA A 239 9.14 -51.66 -43.78
CA ALA A 239 8.00 -52.29 -43.13
C ALA A 239 8.43 -53.60 -42.46
N ALA A 240 7.98 -53.82 -41.22
CA ALA A 240 8.19 -55.06 -40.49
C ALA A 240 6.84 -55.55 -39.93
N ASN A 241 6.61 -56.86 -39.96
CA ASN A 241 5.40 -57.53 -39.45
C ASN A 241 5.69 -58.40 -38.21
N THR A 242 6.87 -58.24 -37.60
CA THR A 242 7.31 -58.96 -36.41
C THR A 242 7.53 -57.99 -35.25
N ALA A 243 7.76 -58.53 -34.05
CA ALA A 243 8.09 -57.73 -32.86
C ALA A 243 9.56 -57.23 -32.84
N ALA A 244 10.37 -57.57 -33.86
CA ALA A 244 11.76 -57.13 -33.96
C ALA A 244 11.85 -55.66 -34.43
N THR A 245 12.97 -54.99 -34.12
CA THR A 245 13.22 -53.61 -34.54
C THR A 245 13.34 -53.52 -36.06
N ALA A 246 12.46 -52.73 -36.70
CA ALA A 246 12.43 -52.59 -38.16
C ALA A 246 13.69 -51.89 -38.75
N LEU A 247 14.34 -51.03 -37.98
CA LEU A 247 15.59 -50.36 -38.35
C LEU A 247 16.46 -50.18 -37.10
N SER A 248 17.72 -50.57 -37.20
CA SER A 248 18.75 -50.26 -36.20
C SER A 248 19.88 -49.51 -36.90
N VAL A 249 20.27 -48.36 -36.34
CA VAL A 249 21.33 -47.52 -36.89
C VAL A 249 22.45 -47.43 -35.86
N VAL A 250 23.65 -47.87 -36.24
CA VAL A 250 24.85 -47.77 -35.42
C VAL A 250 25.86 -46.90 -36.15
N GLN A 251 26.12 -45.72 -35.61
CA GLN A 251 27.22 -44.85 -36.06
C GLN A 251 28.38 -44.98 -35.07
N SER A 252 29.52 -45.50 -35.53
CA SER A 252 30.74 -45.65 -34.73
C SER A 252 31.78 -44.54 -34.98
N GLY A 253 31.57 -43.72 -36.01
CA GLY A 253 32.36 -42.53 -36.31
C GLY A 253 31.86 -41.27 -35.60
N SER A 254 32.46 -40.12 -35.91
CA SER A 254 32.17 -38.83 -35.25
C SER A 254 30.97 -38.07 -35.81
N GLY A 255 30.27 -38.60 -36.82
CA GLY A 255 29.11 -37.97 -37.45
C GLY A 255 27.82 -38.16 -36.67
N ASN A 256 26.75 -37.46 -37.09
CA ASN A 256 25.40 -37.68 -36.57
C ASN A 256 24.98 -39.14 -36.80
N ILE A 257 24.21 -39.70 -35.87
CA ILE A 257 23.65 -41.05 -35.98
C ILE A 257 22.59 -41.08 -37.09
N VAL A 258 21.69 -40.10 -37.11
CA VAL A 258 20.67 -39.91 -38.15
C VAL A 258 20.57 -38.43 -38.48
N GLU A 259 20.36 -38.09 -39.76
CA GLU A 259 20.13 -36.72 -40.18
C GLU A 259 19.13 -36.64 -41.34
N PHE A 260 18.03 -35.91 -41.15
CA PHE A 260 17.07 -35.58 -42.18
C PHE A 260 17.24 -34.11 -42.57
N ARG A 261 17.51 -33.87 -43.86
CA ARG A 261 17.75 -32.54 -44.41
C ARG A 261 16.71 -32.15 -45.46
N GLN A 262 16.44 -30.85 -45.55
CA GLN A 262 15.81 -30.24 -46.71
C GLN A 262 16.87 -29.39 -47.43
N GLY A 263 17.49 -29.93 -48.49
CA GLY A 263 18.64 -29.29 -49.11
C GLY A 263 19.85 -29.24 -48.15
N ALA A 264 20.34 -28.05 -47.83
CA ALA A 264 21.49 -27.86 -46.95
C ALA A 264 21.14 -27.74 -45.45
N THR A 265 19.86 -27.63 -45.10
CA THR A 265 19.41 -27.43 -43.72
C THR A 265 18.98 -28.75 -43.07
N THR A 266 19.42 -28.96 -41.83
CA THR A 266 19.00 -30.10 -40.99
C THR A 266 17.64 -29.79 -40.38
N SER A 267 16.62 -30.60 -40.69
CA SER A 267 15.29 -30.47 -40.08
C SER A 267 15.18 -31.29 -38.80
N PHE A 268 15.78 -32.49 -38.79
CA PHE A 268 15.86 -33.37 -37.62
C PHE A 268 17.19 -34.12 -37.66
N ALA A 269 17.85 -34.27 -36.51
CA ALA A 269 19.00 -35.14 -36.38
C ALA A 269 19.03 -35.83 -35.02
N VAL A 270 19.66 -37.00 -34.99
CA VAL A 270 20.20 -37.58 -33.76
C VAL A 270 21.70 -37.40 -33.83
N LEU A 271 22.25 -36.57 -32.93
CA LEU A 271 23.67 -36.23 -32.90
C LEU A 271 24.52 -37.43 -32.47
N ALA A 272 25.84 -37.34 -32.67
CA ALA A 272 26.80 -38.38 -32.30
C ALA A 272 26.74 -38.81 -30.82
N ASP A 273 26.29 -37.90 -29.94
CA ASP A 273 26.12 -38.14 -28.50
C ASP A 273 24.71 -38.65 -28.12
N GLY A 274 23.85 -38.93 -29.10
CA GLY A 274 22.50 -39.45 -28.90
C GLY A 274 21.43 -38.38 -28.65
N ARG A 275 21.80 -37.09 -28.59
CA ARG A 275 20.81 -36.01 -28.44
C ARG A 275 19.97 -35.87 -29.70
N VAL A 276 18.69 -35.56 -29.51
CA VAL A 276 17.76 -35.25 -30.61
C VAL A 276 17.79 -33.75 -30.89
N ARG A 277 17.94 -33.37 -32.16
CA ARG A 277 17.93 -31.99 -32.65
C ARG A 277 16.76 -31.79 -33.61
N PHE A 278 16.00 -30.70 -33.44
CA PHE A 278 14.98 -30.21 -34.37
C PHE A 278 15.40 -28.82 -34.86
N ASN A 279 15.66 -28.67 -36.16
CA ASN A 279 16.28 -27.46 -36.72
C ASN A 279 17.53 -27.07 -35.92
N ASP A 280 17.52 -25.93 -35.22
CA ASP A 280 18.63 -25.46 -34.38
C ASP A 280 18.54 -25.87 -32.91
N TYR A 281 17.42 -26.48 -32.50
CA TYR A 281 17.14 -26.81 -31.11
C TYR A 281 17.58 -28.23 -30.78
N THR A 282 18.55 -28.37 -29.88
CA THR A 282 19.04 -29.69 -29.44
C THR A 282 18.54 -29.99 -28.03
N PHE A 283 17.90 -31.16 -27.84
CA PHE A 283 17.56 -31.65 -26.51
C PHE A 283 18.83 -31.93 -25.71
N PRO A 284 18.94 -31.46 -24.46
CA PRO A 284 20.10 -31.69 -23.62
C PRO A 284 20.21 -33.17 -23.24
N LEU A 285 21.45 -33.66 -23.06
CA LEU A 285 21.69 -35.01 -22.56
C LEU A 285 21.00 -35.18 -21.21
N THR A 286 20.30 -36.29 -20.98
CA THR A 286 19.95 -36.71 -19.63
C THR A 286 21.25 -36.93 -18.86
N ARG A 287 21.55 -36.03 -17.93
CA ARG A 287 22.76 -36.16 -17.13
C ARG A 287 22.68 -37.46 -16.32
N THR A 288 23.73 -38.28 -16.39
CA THR A 288 23.98 -39.33 -15.39
C THR A 288 24.07 -38.64 -14.03
N GLY A 289 23.02 -38.74 -13.21
CA GLY A 289 22.86 -37.97 -11.97
C GLY A 289 21.78 -36.88 -11.99
N ALA A 290 20.88 -36.86 -12.99
CA ALA A 290 19.63 -36.11 -12.91
C ALA A 290 18.83 -36.63 -11.69
N LEU A 291 18.80 -35.82 -10.63
CA LEU A 291 18.00 -36.08 -9.44
C LEU A 291 16.52 -35.90 -9.80
N ALA A 292 15.62 -36.60 -9.09
CA ALA A 292 14.19 -36.33 -9.22
C ALA A 292 13.92 -34.83 -9.01
N GLY A 293 13.10 -34.22 -9.86
CA GLY A 293 12.88 -32.78 -9.88
C GLY A 293 13.85 -32.02 -10.78
N GLN A 294 13.93 -32.38 -12.07
CA GLN A 294 14.48 -31.51 -13.13
C GLN A 294 13.42 -31.28 -14.21
N VAL A 295 13.31 -30.06 -14.71
CA VAL A 295 12.43 -29.66 -15.82
C VAL A 295 13.24 -29.16 -17.02
N LEU A 296 12.67 -29.31 -18.20
CA LEU A 296 13.27 -28.83 -19.45
C LEU A 296 12.95 -27.33 -19.64
N LYS A 297 13.96 -26.48 -19.79
CA LYS A 297 13.84 -25.03 -20.00
C LYS A 297 14.53 -24.58 -21.28
N LEU A 298 14.20 -23.38 -21.77
CA LEU A 298 14.90 -22.71 -22.87
C LEU A 298 15.98 -21.76 -22.30
N ASP A 299 17.19 -21.77 -22.85
CA ASP A 299 18.23 -20.79 -22.54
C ASP A 299 18.05 -19.48 -23.33
N ALA A 300 18.89 -18.47 -23.07
CA ALA A 300 18.83 -17.18 -23.75
C ALA A 300 19.13 -17.26 -25.27
N GLY A 301 19.72 -18.35 -25.74
CA GLY A 301 19.91 -18.67 -27.15
C GLY A 301 18.78 -19.51 -27.74
N GLY A 302 17.73 -19.81 -26.97
CA GLY A 302 16.61 -20.67 -27.35
C GLY A 302 16.88 -22.17 -27.23
N ASN A 303 18.04 -22.61 -26.75
CA ASN A 303 18.32 -24.05 -26.66
C ASN A 303 17.63 -24.67 -25.45
N PHE A 304 17.22 -25.93 -25.57
CA PHE A 304 16.68 -26.67 -24.45
C PHE A 304 17.79 -27.08 -23.46
N THR A 305 17.56 -26.90 -22.16
CA THR A 305 18.48 -27.26 -21.06
C THR A 305 17.72 -27.94 -19.92
N TRP A 306 18.32 -28.96 -19.27
CA TRP A 306 17.78 -29.52 -18.03
C TRP A 306 18.15 -28.59 -16.88
N ALA A 307 17.14 -28.03 -16.24
CA ALA A 307 17.31 -27.23 -15.03
C ALA A 307 16.63 -27.96 -13.86
N ASN A 308 17.03 -27.68 -12.63
CA ASN A 308 16.28 -28.18 -11.47
C ASN A 308 14.83 -27.70 -11.57
N ASP A 309 13.90 -28.64 -11.37
CA ASP A 309 12.51 -28.38 -11.02
C ASP A 309 12.57 -27.74 -9.66
N LEU A 310 12.40 -26.41 -9.63
CA LEU A 310 12.79 -25.59 -8.49
C LEU A 310 11.76 -25.71 -7.38
N VAL A 311 11.86 -26.84 -6.70
CA VAL A 311 11.35 -27.06 -5.38
C VAL A 311 12.35 -26.35 -4.40
N GLY A 312 12.49 -25.01 -4.47
CA GLY A 312 12.46 -24.18 -3.25
C GLY A 312 13.75 -23.60 -2.69
N SER A 313 13.61 -22.42 -2.07
CA SER A 313 14.59 -21.59 -1.34
C SER A 313 15.52 -20.70 -2.19
N GLY A 314 15.47 -19.41 -1.84
CA GLY A 314 16.06 -18.30 -2.58
C GLY A 314 17.58 -18.37 -2.61
N GLY A 315 18.13 -18.18 -3.81
CA GLY A 315 19.56 -18.07 -4.02
C GLY A 315 19.87 -17.87 -5.50
N SER A 316 19.74 -16.61 -5.95
CA SER A 316 20.23 -16.08 -7.23
C SER A 316 19.47 -16.44 -8.52
N LEU A 317 18.47 -15.59 -8.82
CA LEU A 317 18.04 -15.11 -10.15
C LEU A 317 17.90 -16.13 -11.29
N ASP A 318 16.87 -16.98 -11.30
CA ASP A 318 16.35 -17.48 -12.59
C ASP A 318 14.86 -17.83 -12.58
N TYR A 319 14.17 -17.31 -13.59
CA TYR A 319 12.72 -17.09 -13.69
C TYR A 319 11.94 -18.32 -14.19
N TRP A 320 10.64 -18.44 -13.86
CA TRP A 320 9.83 -19.64 -14.16
C TRP A 320 9.16 -19.61 -15.54
N ALA A 321 9.07 -18.45 -16.17
CA ALA A 321 8.81 -18.29 -17.61
C ALA A 321 9.09 -16.82 -17.98
N THR A 322 9.82 -16.58 -19.06
CA THR A 322 9.90 -15.25 -19.68
C THR A 322 9.59 -15.39 -21.16
N THR A 323 8.64 -14.62 -21.68
CA THR A 323 8.62 -14.30 -23.12
C THR A 323 9.50 -13.07 -23.31
N THR A 324 10.63 -13.22 -24.01
CA THR A 324 11.55 -12.11 -24.30
C THR A 324 11.14 -11.29 -25.53
N GLN A 325 9.87 -11.31 -25.93
CA GLN A 325 9.39 -10.40 -26.97
C GLN A 325 9.01 -9.05 -26.38
N GLY A 326 9.99 -8.14 -26.40
CA GLY A 326 9.82 -6.69 -26.41
C GLY A 326 9.02 -6.12 -25.25
N GLY A 327 9.68 -5.73 -24.16
CA GLY A 327 9.19 -4.75 -23.18
C GLY A 327 8.00 -5.11 -22.28
N TYR A 328 7.10 -6.01 -22.69
CA TYR A 328 5.79 -6.26 -22.06
C TYR A 328 5.66 -7.68 -21.48
N GLY A 329 6.71 -8.26 -20.88
CA GLY A 329 6.65 -9.61 -20.32
C GLY A 329 6.28 -9.63 -18.84
N ASP A 330 5.13 -10.21 -18.49
CA ASP A 330 4.72 -10.50 -17.11
C ASP A 330 5.56 -11.67 -16.54
N TYR A 331 6.03 -11.53 -15.30
CA TYR A 331 6.92 -12.51 -14.66
C TYR A 331 6.19 -13.34 -13.59
N LEU A 332 6.30 -14.67 -13.68
CA LEU A 332 5.89 -15.63 -12.64
C LEU A 332 7.13 -16.25 -11.96
N TYR A 333 7.05 -16.41 -10.63
CA TYR A 333 8.03 -17.14 -9.82
C TYR A 333 7.30 -18.16 -8.95
N GLN A 334 7.89 -19.34 -8.79
CA GLN A 334 7.50 -20.26 -7.75
C GLN A 334 8.75 -20.64 -6.93
N LEU A 335 8.53 -20.85 -5.64
CA LEU A 335 9.57 -21.28 -4.72
C LEU A 335 8.95 -22.32 -3.80
N ASP A 336 8.56 -23.43 -4.41
CA ASP A 336 8.31 -24.74 -3.79
C ASP A 336 7.29 -24.94 -2.68
N SER A 337 6.53 -26.02 -2.88
CA SER A 337 5.52 -26.73 -2.07
C SER A 337 4.53 -25.90 -1.23
N GLY A 338 4.72 -24.59 -1.09
CA GLY A 338 3.81 -23.57 -0.60
C GLY A 338 3.74 -22.42 -1.61
N LEU A 339 2.80 -22.54 -2.54
CA LEU A 339 2.66 -21.78 -3.79
C LEU A 339 2.23 -20.31 -3.57
N LYS A 340 3.03 -19.32 -4.00
CA LYS A 340 2.62 -17.92 -4.24
C LYS A 340 2.86 -17.54 -5.71
N VAL A 341 1.96 -16.74 -6.30
CA VAL A 341 1.96 -16.28 -7.71
C VAL A 341 1.93 -14.75 -7.76
N VAL A 342 2.66 -14.14 -8.71
CA VAL A 342 2.61 -12.71 -9.06
C VAL A 342 2.06 -12.56 -10.48
N ILE A 343 1.20 -11.56 -10.74
CA ILE A 343 0.59 -11.24 -12.05
C ILE A 343 0.78 -9.74 -12.34
N GLY A 344 1.31 -9.35 -13.52
CA GLY A 344 1.31 -7.95 -14.00
C GLY A 344 2.26 -7.61 -15.16
N ALA A 345 1.79 -6.72 -16.06
CA ALA A 345 2.44 -6.26 -17.30
C ALA A 345 3.11 -4.89 -17.19
N ASN A 346 4.28 -4.72 -17.82
CA ASN A 346 5.14 -3.54 -17.62
C ASN A 346 4.76 -2.27 -18.42
N LEU A 347 3.68 -2.21 -19.21
CA LEU A 347 3.59 -1.09 -20.18
C LEU A 347 2.16 -0.58 -20.50
N PHE A 348 1.30 -0.49 -19.49
CA PHE A 348 0.26 0.53 -19.52
C PHE A 348 0.41 1.45 -18.32
N SER A 349 0.75 2.70 -18.61
CA SER A 349 0.53 3.81 -17.69
C SER A 349 -0.98 3.94 -17.46
N GLY A 350 -1.50 3.35 -16.38
CA GLY A 350 -2.85 3.57 -15.88
C GLY A 350 -3.55 2.33 -15.29
N PRO A 351 -4.35 2.45 -14.21
CA PRO A 351 -4.91 1.34 -13.47
C PRO A 351 -6.14 0.70 -14.13
N LEU A 352 -5.89 -0.06 -15.19
CA LEU A 352 -6.65 -1.26 -15.54
C LEU A 352 -5.70 -2.40 -15.96
N SER A 353 -4.56 -2.59 -15.27
CA SER A 353 -3.48 -3.45 -15.79
C SER A 353 -2.49 -4.10 -14.79
N THR A 354 -2.70 -4.25 -13.49
CA THR A 354 -3.61 -5.17 -12.76
C THR A 354 -3.64 -4.70 -11.29
N GLN A 355 -4.82 -4.69 -10.68
CA GLN A 355 -5.19 -3.68 -9.68
C GLN A 355 -5.20 -4.17 -8.22
N PHE A 356 -4.50 -5.29 -7.90
CA PHE A 356 -4.52 -6.10 -6.66
C PHE A 356 -5.51 -7.28 -6.69
N GLU A 357 -5.09 -8.47 -6.19
CA GLU A 357 -5.94 -9.67 -6.11
C GLU A 357 -5.75 -10.43 -4.77
N ILE A 358 -6.85 -10.73 -4.08
CA ILE A 358 -6.92 -11.72 -2.97
C ILE A 358 -8.32 -12.37 -3.05
N ASN A 359 -8.44 -13.70 -2.93
CA ASN A 359 -9.70 -14.34 -2.55
C ASN A 359 -9.51 -15.74 -1.93
N GLY A 360 -10.32 -16.12 -0.95
CA GLY A 360 -10.27 -17.44 -0.29
C GLY A 360 -10.70 -18.62 -1.19
N PRO A 361 -10.73 -19.87 -0.68
CA PRO A 361 -9.56 -20.60 -0.18
C PRO A 361 -8.51 -20.80 -1.29
N ALA A 362 -7.98 -19.69 -1.84
CA ALA A 362 -6.85 -19.66 -2.76
C ALA A 362 -5.59 -19.15 -2.03
N TRP A 363 -4.53 -19.94 -2.15
CA TRP A 363 -3.07 -19.82 -1.90
C TRP A 363 -2.39 -18.62 -1.18
N PHE A 364 -3.06 -17.79 -0.36
CA PHE A 364 -2.40 -16.90 0.62
C PHE A 364 -3.08 -17.01 1.99
N ASP A 365 -2.36 -17.51 3.01
CA ASP A 365 -2.86 -17.58 4.40
C ASP A 365 -2.70 -16.22 5.13
N THR A 366 -1.66 -15.44 4.79
CA THR A 366 -1.38 -14.11 5.35
C THR A 366 -0.68 -13.18 4.35
N ILE A 367 -0.91 -11.87 4.51
CA ILE A 367 -0.14 -10.78 3.86
C ILE A 367 0.57 -10.00 4.97
N GLY A 368 1.90 -10.06 5.00
CA GLY A 368 2.73 -9.38 6.00
C GLY A 368 3.44 -8.15 5.42
N VAL A 369 3.48 -7.08 6.21
CA VAL A 369 4.31 -5.89 6.00
C VAL A 369 5.16 -5.71 7.27
N SER A 370 6.49 -5.66 7.17
CA SER A 370 7.42 -5.60 8.31
C SER A 370 8.33 -4.37 8.26
N ASP A 371 9.16 -4.17 9.30
CA ASP A 371 10.30 -3.23 9.30
C ASP A 371 9.96 -1.78 8.94
N SER A 372 8.81 -1.30 9.40
CA SER A 372 8.31 0.04 9.04
C SER A 372 8.10 0.26 7.54
N GLN A 373 7.86 -0.81 6.78
CA GLN A 373 7.45 -0.73 5.38
C GLN A 373 5.94 -0.49 5.26
N GLU A 374 5.48 -0.20 4.04
CA GLU A 374 4.11 0.22 3.74
C GLU A 374 3.47 -0.66 2.66
N ALA A 375 2.21 -1.04 2.85
CA ALA A 375 1.32 -1.42 1.76
C ALA A 375 0.74 -0.14 1.14
N ARG A 376 1.01 0.11 -0.14
CA ARG A 376 0.68 1.38 -0.82
C ARG A 376 -0.45 1.21 -1.85
N PHE A 377 -1.38 2.15 -1.83
CA PHE A 377 -2.50 2.28 -2.76
C PHE A 377 -2.32 3.58 -3.54
N TYR A 378 -1.77 3.47 -4.73
CA TYR A 378 -1.49 4.62 -5.58
C TYR A 378 -2.78 5.22 -6.17
N ASP A 379 -2.79 6.52 -6.43
CA ASP A 379 -3.85 7.19 -7.18
C ASP A 379 -3.78 6.84 -8.69
N SER A 380 -4.73 7.36 -9.47
CA SER A 380 -4.92 6.92 -10.85
C SER A 380 -3.74 7.22 -11.78
N ASP A 381 -2.94 8.23 -11.45
CA ASP A 381 -1.73 8.59 -12.19
C ASP A 381 -0.43 8.16 -11.48
N SER A 382 -0.56 7.46 -10.34
CA SER A 382 0.54 6.98 -9.50
C SER A 382 1.48 8.08 -8.98
N SER A 383 1.01 9.32 -8.95
CA SER A 383 1.77 10.45 -8.41
C SER A 383 1.70 10.50 -6.88
N ASN A 384 0.62 9.98 -6.29
CA ASN A 384 0.40 9.93 -4.85
C ASN A 384 -0.05 8.53 -4.42
N TYR A 385 0.03 8.25 -3.12
CA TYR A 385 -0.48 6.99 -2.56
C TYR A 385 -0.98 7.15 -1.13
N ILE A 386 -1.88 6.25 -0.75
CA ILE A 386 -2.26 6.00 0.63
C ILE A 386 -1.49 4.76 1.11
N GLY A 387 -0.81 4.85 2.25
CA GLY A 387 0.02 3.75 2.79
C GLY A 387 -0.49 3.20 4.13
N LEU A 388 -0.51 1.88 4.28
CA LEU A 388 -0.64 1.21 5.58
C LEU A 388 0.74 0.74 6.03
N LYS A 389 1.25 1.36 7.11
CA LYS A 389 2.63 1.18 7.58
C LYS A 389 2.74 0.21 8.75
N ALA A 390 3.69 -0.71 8.68
CA ALA A 390 4.05 -1.53 9.83
C ALA A 390 4.70 -0.67 10.94
N THR A 391 4.45 -0.96 12.21
CA THR A 391 5.09 -0.23 13.30
C THR A 391 6.47 -0.82 13.59
N GLY A 392 7.48 0.01 13.87
CA GLY A 392 8.84 -0.46 14.16
C GLY A 392 9.01 -1.17 15.51
N THR A 393 8.06 -1.03 16.44
CA THR A 393 8.04 -1.75 17.73
C THR A 393 6.60 -1.90 18.23
N ILE A 394 6.18 -3.11 18.57
CA ILE A 394 4.90 -3.41 19.22
C ILE A 394 5.14 -4.39 20.38
N ASN A 395 4.49 -4.20 21.52
CA ASN A 395 4.77 -4.96 22.75
C ASN A 395 4.13 -6.37 22.76
N SER A 396 3.19 -6.63 21.87
CA SER A 396 2.51 -7.91 21.69
C SER A 396 1.76 -7.93 20.36
N ASP A 397 1.41 -9.11 19.86
CA ASP A 397 0.58 -9.25 18.66
C ASP A 397 -0.81 -8.65 18.89
N VAL A 398 -1.31 -7.89 17.91
CA VAL A 398 -2.66 -7.29 17.93
C VAL A 398 -3.36 -7.65 16.64
N THR A 399 -4.58 -8.20 16.75
CA THR A 399 -5.44 -8.48 15.60
C THR A 399 -6.58 -7.47 15.54
N LEU A 400 -6.69 -6.74 14.43
CA LEU A 400 -7.79 -5.82 14.17
C LEU A 400 -8.81 -6.46 13.22
N THR A 401 -10.03 -6.69 13.70
CA THR A 401 -11.11 -7.28 12.87
C THR A 401 -11.97 -6.19 12.24
N LEU A 402 -12.11 -6.21 10.91
CA LEU A 402 -12.93 -5.26 10.16
C LEU A 402 -14.43 -5.41 10.46
N PRO A 403 -15.25 -4.34 10.37
CA PRO A 403 -16.69 -4.40 10.52
C PRO A 403 -17.34 -5.17 9.36
N ASN A 404 -18.53 -5.73 9.61
CA ASN A 404 -19.31 -6.49 8.62
C ASN A 404 -20.15 -5.62 7.66
N SER A 405 -20.07 -4.29 7.77
CA SER A 405 -20.76 -3.34 6.90
C SER A 405 -19.83 -2.18 6.53
N TYR A 406 -20.16 -1.47 5.44
CA TYR A 406 -19.48 -0.22 5.09
C TYR A 406 -19.95 0.94 5.98
N GLY A 407 -19.15 2.02 6.04
CA GLY A 407 -19.44 3.20 6.84
C GLY A 407 -20.42 4.15 6.15
N LEU A 408 -21.23 4.85 6.94
CA LEU A 408 -22.08 5.94 6.45
C LEU A 408 -21.30 7.26 6.37
N SER A 409 -21.86 8.24 5.66
CA SER A 409 -21.27 9.58 5.57
C SER A 409 -21.05 10.19 6.96
N GLY A 410 -19.85 10.69 7.22
CA GLY A 410 -19.44 11.28 8.50
C GLY A 410 -18.98 10.28 9.57
N GLN A 411 -18.91 8.98 9.25
CA GLN A 411 -18.32 7.98 10.14
C GLN A 411 -16.86 7.70 9.77
N ALA A 412 -16.05 7.35 10.77
CA ALA A 412 -14.70 6.83 10.60
C ALA A 412 -14.57 5.45 11.26
N LEU A 413 -13.52 4.73 10.89
CA LEU A 413 -13.21 3.44 11.48
C LEU A 413 -12.47 3.66 12.81
N LEU A 414 -13.08 3.20 13.90
CA LEU A 414 -12.60 3.36 15.27
C LEU A 414 -12.22 2.00 15.86
N THR A 415 -11.23 1.97 16.75
CA THR A 415 -10.80 0.76 17.47
C THR A 415 -11.54 0.60 18.80
N SER A 416 -11.99 -0.60 19.12
CA SER A 416 -12.45 -0.96 20.46
C SER A 416 -11.29 -1.46 21.33
N ALA A 417 -11.52 -1.57 22.65
CA ALA A 417 -10.54 -2.14 23.59
C ALA A 417 -10.24 -3.62 23.31
N ASP A 418 -11.15 -4.31 22.61
CA ASP A 418 -11.08 -5.75 22.33
C ASP A 418 -10.56 -6.06 20.91
N GLY A 419 -10.03 -5.07 20.18
CA GLY A 419 -9.44 -5.26 18.84
C GLY A 419 -10.46 -5.31 17.68
N PHE A 420 -11.73 -4.97 17.92
CA PHE A 420 -12.70 -4.80 16.84
C PHE A 420 -12.63 -3.39 16.25
N LEU A 421 -12.72 -3.30 14.93
CA LEU A 421 -12.93 -2.05 14.22
C LEU A 421 -14.44 -1.84 14.01
N TYR A 422 -14.92 -0.61 14.16
CA TYR A 422 -16.34 -0.26 13.94
C TYR A 422 -16.49 1.13 13.32
N TRP A 423 -17.58 1.36 12.58
CA TRP A 423 -17.91 2.69 12.05
C TRP A 423 -18.62 3.52 13.11
N GLY A 424 -18.00 4.63 13.51
CA GLY A 424 -18.60 5.57 14.46
C GLY A 424 -18.34 7.02 14.07
N THR A 425 -19.15 7.93 14.59
CA THR A 425 -18.89 9.36 14.45
C THR A 425 -17.73 9.74 15.38
N PRO A 426 -16.60 10.25 14.85
CA PRO A 426 -15.51 10.72 15.70
C PRO A 426 -16.02 11.85 16.60
N THR A 427 -15.96 11.64 17.91
CA THR A 427 -16.18 12.72 18.88
C THR A 427 -14.82 13.23 19.31
N GLY A 428 -14.57 14.54 19.11
CA GLY A 428 -13.34 15.15 19.58
C GLY A 428 -13.36 15.22 21.11
N ALA A 429 -12.43 14.52 21.76
CA ALA A 429 -12.11 14.81 23.15
C ALA A 429 -11.25 16.08 23.17
N GLY A 430 -11.81 17.20 23.64
CA GLY A 430 -11.02 18.38 23.98
C GLY A 430 -10.25 18.08 25.26
N THR A 431 -8.93 17.90 25.17
CA THR A 431 -8.08 17.89 26.36
C THR A 431 -7.74 19.34 26.70
N VAL A 432 -7.89 19.72 27.97
CA VAL A 432 -7.30 20.96 28.48
C VAL A 432 -5.77 20.75 28.49
N GLY A 433 -4.99 21.70 27.98
CA GLY A 433 -3.52 21.60 27.99
C GLY A 433 -2.95 21.38 29.41
N LEU A 434 -1.69 20.94 29.50
CA LEU A 434 -1.05 20.65 30.79
C LEU A 434 -1.01 21.90 31.70
N GLY A 435 -1.69 21.83 32.85
CA GLY A 435 -1.64 22.81 33.94
C GLY A 435 -0.98 22.25 35.20
N GLN A 436 -0.55 23.11 36.13
CA GLN A 436 -0.07 22.68 37.45
C GLN A 436 -1.26 22.41 38.39
N ALA A 437 -1.07 21.54 39.39
CA ALA A 437 -2.11 21.26 40.39
C ALA A 437 -2.62 22.55 41.05
N GLY A 438 -3.94 22.70 41.16
CA GLY A 438 -4.60 23.86 41.75
C GLY A 438 -4.87 25.03 40.78
N GLN A 439 -4.35 24.99 39.54
CA GLN A 439 -4.69 26.00 38.53
C GLN A 439 -6.08 25.77 37.92
N ILE A 440 -6.75 26.85 37.52
CA ILE A 440 -8.07 26.81 36.87
C ILE A 440 -7.94 27.19 35.38
N PRO A 441 -8.54 26.43 34.44
CA PRO A 441 -8.55 26.78 33.02
C PRO A 441 -9.57 27.89 32.69
N TYR A 442 -9.21 28.78 31.77
CA TYR A 442 -10.05 29.87 31.26
C TYR A 442 -9.75 30.17 29.79
N TYR A 443 -10.65 30.86 29.08
CA TYR A 443 -10.41 31.32 27.71
C TYR A 443 -9.60 32.63 27.74
N ALA A 444 -8.35 32.61 27.30
CA ALA A 444 -7.52 33.81 27.18
C ALA A 444 -7.86 34.66 25.94
N ASN A 445 -8.47 34.05 24.92
CA ASN A 445 -8.94 34.69 23.69
C ASN A 445 -10.27 34.03 23.25
N ALA A 446 -11.02 34.67 22.34
CA ALA A 446 -12.19 34.04 21.74
C ALA A 446 -11.76 32.83 20.88
N GLY A 447 -12.29 31.64 21.18
CA GLY A 447 -11.93 30.40 20.52
C GLY A 447 -12.27 29.17 21.36
N THR A 448 -11.68 28.04 21.04
CA THR A 448 -11.89 26.75 21.75
C THR A 448 -10.76 26.40 22.71
N ASP A 449 -9.69 27.20 22.76
CA ASP A 449 -8.49 26.90 23.54
C ASP A 449 -8.60 27.43 24.97
N LEU A 450 -8.35 26.55 25.94
CA LEU A 450 -8.31 26.87 27.36
C LEU A 450 -6.85 27.08 27.82
N SER A 451 -6.61 28.15 28.58
CA SER A 451 -5.35 28.51 29.22
C SER A 451 -5.45 28.34 30.74
N ALA A 452 -4.47 27.74 31.41
CA ALA A 452 -4.46 27.64 32.86
C ALA A 452 -3.94 28.94 33.50
N THR A 453 -4.55 29.38 34.61
CA THR A 453 -4.07 30.53 35.39
C THR A 453 -3.70 30.15 36.82
N SER A 454 -2.66 30.80 37.35
CA SER A 454 -2.33 30.80 38.79
C SER A 454 -2.88 32.02 39.53
N SER A 455 -3.53 32.95 38.82
CA SER A 455 -4.12 34.14 39.44
C SER A 455 -5.32 33.79 40.33
N ILE A 456 -6.07 32.75 39.97
CA ILE A 456 -7.07 32.11 40.82
C ILE A 456 -6.60 30.68 41.04
N PHE A 457 -6.41 30.31 42.30
CA PHE A 457 -5.80 29.05 42.69
C PHE A 457 -6.70 28.32 43.67
N LEU A 458 -6.88 27.01 43.44
CA LEU A 458 -7.55 26.11 44.37
C LEU A 458 -6.48 25.32 45.13
N GLY A 459 -6.33 25.62 46.42
CA GLY A 459 -5.43 24.89 47.30
C GLY A 459 -5.84 23.43 47.45
N ALA A 460 -4.89 22.56 47.80
CA ALA A 460 -5.17 21.14 48.07
C ALA A 460 -6.17 20.92 49.22
N ASN A 461 -6.32 21.92 50.09
CA ASN A 461 -7.31 21.98 51.18
C ASN A 461 -8.70 22.48 50.73
N GLY A 462 -8.90 22.80 49.44
CA GLY A 462 -10.15 23.32 48.89
C GLY A 462 -10.32 24.83 49.05
N TYR A 463 -9.32 25.56 49.55
CA TYR A 463 -9.41 27.01 49.74
C TYR A 463 -9.11 27.76 48.45
N VAL A 464 -9.79 28.90 48.26
CA VAL A 464 -9.64 29.73 47.06
C VAL A 464 -8.67 30.87 47.34
N GLY A 465 -7.58 30.91 46.59
CA GLY A 465 -6.60 31.99 46.57
C GLY A 465 -6.74 32.86 45.33
N ILE A 466 -6.71 34.18 45.50
CA ILE A 466 -6.56 35.14 44.39
C ILE A 466 -5.22 35.87 44.56
N GLY A 467 -4.32 35.69 43.60
CA GLY A 467 -2.95 36.20 43.65
C GLY A 467 -2.04 35.46 44.64
N THR A 468 -2.48 34.32 45.19
CA THR A 468 -1.70 33.44 46.08
C THR A 468 -1.94 31.98 45.71
N ASP A 469 -0.89 31.17 45.76
CA ASP A 469 -0.90 29.71 45.63
C ASP A 469 -0.95 28.99 47.00
N THR A 470 -0.96 29.76 48.08
CA THR A 470 -0.99 29.27 49.47
C THR A 470 -2.08 29.98 50.27
N PRO A 471 -3.37 29.78 49.93
CA PRO A 471 -4.48 30.41 50.64
C PRO A 471 -4.50 30.01 52.13
N GLY A 472 -4.49 31.02 53.00
CA GLY A 472 -4.39 30.86 54.47
C GLY A 472 -5.74 30.82 55.20
N ALA A 473 -6.85 30.96 54.47
CA ALA A 473 -8.24 30.84 54.93
C ALA A 473 -9.12 30.44 53.73
N LEU A 474 -10.39 30.11 53.94
CA LEU A 474 -11.32 29.63 52.91
C LEU A 474 -11.31 30.51 51.65
N PHE A 475 -11.24 31.82 51.83
CA PHE A 475 -10.97 32.78 50.77
C PHE A 475 -9.81 33.70 51.14
N SER A 476 -8.79 33.77 50.29
CA SER A 476 -7.59 34.59 50.50
C SER A 476 -7.29 35.46 49.28
N VAL A 477 -7.09 36.76 49.48
CA VAL A 477 -6.72 37.71 48.40
C VAL A 477 -5.40 38.40 48.72
N GLY A 478 -4.44 38.31 47.80
CA GLY A 478 -3.15 39.02 47.86
C GLY A 478 -1.94 38.11 48.05
N ARG A 479 -0.80 38.51 47.46
CA ARG A 479 0.43 37.70 47.35
C ARG A 479 1.43 37.93 48.49
N PHE A 480 1.37 39.07 49.17
CA PHE A 480 2.34 39.49 50.19
C PHE A 480 1.65 40.32 51.29
N GLY A 481 1.97 40.06 52.56
CA GLY A 481 1.41 40.79 53.72
C GLY A 481 0.06 40.25 54.23
N PRO A 482 -0.65 40.98 55.11
CA PRO A 482 -1.97 40.60 55.59
C PRO A 482 -3.00 40.85 54.47
N GLY A 483 -3.01 39.98 53.46
CA GLY A 483 -4.09 39.93 52.48
C GLY A 483 -5.45 39.74 53.15
N LEU A 484 -6.53 40.09 52.46
CA LEU A 484 -7.88 39.85 52.97
C LEU A 484 -8.08 38.34 53.12
N ARG A 485 -8.40 37.89 54.33
CA ARG A 485 -8.68 36.48 54.62
C ARG A 485 -10.05 36.35 55.25
N ILE A 486 -10.85 35.45 54.69
CA ILE A 486 -12.17 35.11 55.17
C ILE A 486 -12.18 33.63 55.55
N ASP A 487 -12.57 33.35 56.79
CA ASP A 487 -12.68 31.97 57.30
C ASP A 487 -13.95 31.26 56.82
N GLU A 488 -14.16 30.04 57.29
CA GLU A 488 -15.32 29.21 56.96
C GLU A 488 -16.65 29.75 57.51
N ASN A 489 -16.60 30.66 58.50
CA ASN A 489 -17.75 31.33 59.08
C ASN A 489 -18.07 32.66 58.37
N GLY A 490 -17.29 33.05 57.36
CA GLY A 490 -17.46 34.31 56.64
C GLY A 490 -16.86 35.53 57.37
N GLN A 491 -16.02 35.33 58.39
CA GLN A 491 -15.42 36.40 59.16
C GLN A 491 -14.08 36.85 58.56
N VAL A 492 -13.83 38.17 58.57
CA VAL A 492 -12.53 38.72 58.18
C VAL A 492 -11.53 38.47 59.31
N VAL A 493 -10.67 37.46 59.12
CA VAL A 493 -9.68 37.02 60.13
C VAL A 493 -8.31 37.67 59.95
N ALA A 494 -8.05 38.27 58.78
CA ALA A 494 -6.87 39.08 58.54
C ALA A 494 -7.08 40.06 57.37
N GLY A 495 -6.27 41.11 57.36
CA GLY A 495 -6.28 42.16 56.34
C GLY A 495 -7.06 43.41 56.76
N PHE A 496 -6.82 44.51 56.04
CA PHE A 496 -7.49 45.79 56.27
C PHE A 496 -8.65 45.94 55.28
N TRP A 497 -9.87 46.13 55.78
CA TRP A 497 -11.02 46.47 54.93
C TRP A 497 -10.99 47.97 54.63
N ALA A 498 -10.62 48.36 53.41
CA ALA A 498 -10.54 49.76 52.97
C ALA A 498 -11.87 50.28 52.36
N GLY A 499 -13.02 49.79 52.83
CA GLY A 499 -14.33 50.30 52.42
C GLY A 499 -14.75 51.57 53.17
N ASP A 500 -15.87 52.18 52.76
CA ASP A 500 -16.45 53.34 53.45
C ASP A 500 -16.77 53.03 54.92
N PRO A 501 -16.70 54.03 55.82
CA PRO A 501 -17.05 53.85 57.22
C PRO A 501 -18.46 53.25 57.37
N VAL A 502 -18.53 52.08 58.00
CA VAL A 502 -19.80 51.41 58.30
C VAL A 502 -20.59 52.31 59.26
N SER A 503 -21.78 52.76 58.84
CA SER A 503 -22.60 53.61 59.69
C SER A 503 -23.14 52.84 60.91
N LEU A 504 -23.69 53.56 61.88
CA LEU A 504 -24.34 52.93 63.02
C LEU A 504 -25.48 51.98 62.60
N ALA A 505 -26.24 52.32 61.54
CA ALA A 505 -27.32 51.47 61.06
C ALA A 505 -26.85 50.07 60.63
N TYR A 506 -25.56 49.93 60.30
CA TYR A 506 -24.93 48.71 59.81
C TYR A 506 -23.90 48.14 60.79
N GLY A 507 -23.91 48.58 62.05
CA GLY A 507 -23.11 47.98 63.12
C GLY A 507 -21.68 48.51 63.24
N GLY A 508 -21.37 49.69 62.70
CA GLY A 508 -19.99 50.23 62.67
C GLY A 508 -19.31 50.43 64.04
N THR A 509 -20.09 50.50 65.12
CA THR A 509 -19.59 50.52 66.50
C THR A 509 -19.94 49.25 67.28
N GLY A 510 -20.36 48.17 66.61
CA GLY A 510 -20.94 46.98 67.23
C GLY A 510 -22.38 47.16 67.74
N ALA A 511 -23.06 48.22 67.30
CA ALA A 511 -24.40 48.60 67.72
C ALA A 511 -25.22 49.14 66.55
N THR A 512 -26.55 48.95 66.60
CA THR A 512 -27.51 49.50 65.63
C THR A 512 -28.40 50.61 66.21
N SER A 513 -28.15 51.01 67.47
CA SER A 513 -28.86 52.07 68.18
C SER A 513 -27.89 53.08 68.76
N SER A 514 -28.30 54.34 68.88
CA SER A 514 -27.44 55.40 69.44
C SER A 514 -27.13 55.16 70.92
N ALA A 515 -28.00 54.47 71.66
CA ALA A 515 -27.76 54.08 73.04
C ALA A 515 -26.62 53.06 73.16
N SER A 516 -26.72 51.93 72.45
CA SER A 516 -25.68 50.90 72.46
C SER A 516 -24.37 51.41 71.84
N ALA A 517 -24.43 52.35 70.89
CA ALA A 517 -23.24 53.02 70.36
C ALA A 517 -22.48 53.78 71.44
N ARG A 518 -23.19 54.52 72.31
CA ARG A 518 -22.58 55.26 73.41
C ARG A 518 -21.93 54.32 74.41
N THR A 519 -22.58 53.20 74.73
CA THR A 519 -22.01 52.15 75.58
C THR A 519 -20.73 51.56 74.97
N ASN A 520 -20.76 51.21 73.69
CA ASN A 520 -19.58 50.66 73.01
C ASN A 520 -18.44 51.68 72.86
N LEU A 521 -18.73 52.98 72.95
CA LEU A 521 -17.76 54.07 72.95
C LEU A 521 -17.35 54.54 74.37
N GLY A 522 -17.90 53.95 75.44
CA GLY A 522 -17.63 54.33 76.83
C GLY A 522 -18.17 55.71 77.23
N LEU A 523 -19.27 56.15 76.62
CA LEU A 523 -19.89 57.47 76.83
C LEU A 523 -21.23 57.37 77.60
N ASP A 524 -21.39 56.36 78.45
CA ASP A 524 -22.66 56.10 79.16
C ASP A 524 -23.07 57.25 80.10
N GLU A 525 -22.11 57.90 80.75
CA GLU A 525 -22.35 58.95 81.77
C GLU A 525 -22.35 60.38 81.22
N ILE A 526 -22.26 60.57 79.90
CA ILE A 526 -22.16 61.93 79.31
C ILE A 526 -23.37 62.82 79.66
N TYR A 527 -24.52 62.20 79.91
CA TYR A 527 -25.75 62.91 80.29
C TYR A 527 -25.79 63.36 81.75
N ASP A 528 -24.86 62.90 82.59
CA ASP A 528 -24.79 63.28 84.00
C ASP A 528 -24.05 64.61 84.19
N TYR A 529 -23.16 64.97 83.27
CA TYR A 529 -22.30 66.17 83.37
C TYR A 529 -22.51 67.20 82.26
N GLY A 530 -23.02 66.78 81.09
CA GLY A 530 -23.14 67.63 79.91
C GLY A 530 -24.40 68.51 79.87
N VAL A 531 -24.31 69.63 79.12
CA VAL A 531 -25.50 70.41 78.74
C VAL A 531 -26.35 69.58 77.79
N ASN A 532 -27.56 69.25 78.21
CA ASN A 532 -28.49 68.43 77.44
C ASN A 532 -29.72 69.21 76.92
N THR A 533 -29.79 70.52 77.20
CA THR A 533 -30.88 71.42 76.78
C THR A 533 -30.36 72.84 76.50
N ALA A 534 -30.92 73.53 75.51
CA ALA A 534 -30.53 74.88 75.12
C ALA A 534 -31.02 75.96 76.12
N ALA A 535 -30.30 77.09 76.21
CA ALA A 535 -30.64 78.24 77.07
C ALA A 535 -31.72 79.17 76.48
N THR A 536 -32.32 80.00 77.32
CA THR A 536 -33.09 81.20 76.91
C THR A 536 -32.22 82.46 77.01
N SER A 537 -32.46 83.47 76.17
CA SER A 537 -31.71 84.74 76.22
C SER A 537 -31.81 85.40 77.61
N GLY A 538 -30.69 85.88 78.14
CA GLY A 538 -30.61 86.44 79.50
C GLY A 538 -30.45 85.40 80.62
N TRP A 539 -30.08 84.16 80.29
CA TRP A 539 -29.79 83.10 81.25
C TRP A 539 -28.32 82.66 81.17
N VAL A 540 -27.77 82.19 82.30
CA VAL A 540 -26.42 81.64 82.40
C VAL A 540 -26.49 80.21 82.98
N TRP A 541 -25.64 79.31 82.48
CA TRP A 541 -25.52 77.95 83.02
C TRP A 541 -24.61 77.97 84.24
N ILE A 542 -25.10 77.43 85.35
CA ILE A 542 -24.34 77.37 86.60
C ILE A 542 -24.35 75.92 87.09
N ALA A 543 -23.16 75.39 87.41
CA ALA A 543 -23.03 74.09 88.06
C ALA A 543 -23.68 74.12 89.45
N ASP A 544 -24.42 73.07 89.81
CA ASP A 544 -25.13 72.96 91.09
C ASP A 544 -24.35 72.17 92.16
N GLY A 545 -23.22 71.56 91.83
CA GLY A 545 -22.30 70.90 92.76
C GLY A 545 -21.66 69.63 92.18
N GLU A 546 -20.83 68.93 92.96
CA GLU A 546 -20.27 67.63 92.53
C GLU A 546 -21.39 66.59 92.35
N GLY A 547 -21.34 65.85 91.23
CA GLY A 547 -22.22 64.73 90.93
C GLY A 547 -23.63 65.10 90.42
N HIS A 548 -23.90 66.38 90.15
CA HIS A 548 -25.17 66.84 89.59
C HIS A 548 -24.94 67.71 88.35
N ARG A 549 -25.92 67.72 87.45
CA ARG A 549 -25.92 68.55 86.25
C ARG A 549 -26.20 70.00 86.64
N GLY A 550 -25.50 70.95 86.02
CA GLY A 550 -25.84 72.37 86.18
C GLY A 550 -27.29 72.71 85.77
N HIS A 551 -27.68 73.95 85.99
CA HIS A 551 -28.98 74.47 85.56
C HIS A 551 -28.86 75.89 84.99
N TRP A 552 -29.86 76.29 84.21
CA TRP A 552 -29.97 77.66 83.70
C TRP A 552 -30.54 78.58 84.78
N VAL A 553 -29.96 79.78 84.98
CA VAL A 553 -30.45 80.84 85.89
C VAL A 553 -30.61 82.18 85.16
N ALA A 554 -31.70 82.92 85.39
CA ALA A 554 -31.96 84.23 84.77
C ALA A 554 -31.13 85.37 85.42
N THR A 555 -30.51 86.24 84.61
CA THR A 555 -29.64 87.34 85.07
C THR A 555 -30.37 88.41 85.88
N SER A 556 -31.69 88.57 85.69
CA SER A 556 -32.54 89.48 86.46
C SER A 556 -32.63 89.09 87.94
N SER A 557 -32.60 87.79 88.25
CA SER A 557 -32.61 87.30 89.63
C SER A 557 -31.30 87.57 90.39
N LEU A 558 -30.24 87.95 89.66
CA LEU A 558 -28.92 88.28 90.20
C LEU A 558 -28.70 89.81 90.35
N GLY A 559 -29.72 90.64 90.07
CA GLY A 559 -29.68 92.10 90.31
C GLY A 559 -28.77 92.90 89.35
N LEU A 560 -28.46 92.35 88.18
CA LEU A 560 -27.49 92.94 87.25
C LEU A 560 -28.11 93.93 86.22
N SER A 561 -29.28 94.54 86.49
CA SER A 561 -29.91 95.53 85.56
C SER A 561 -30.79 96.64 86.19
N GLY A 562 -30.29 97.91 86.25
CA GLY A 562 -31.07 99.19 86.25
C GLY A 562 -30.99 100.13 87.49
N GLY A 563 -30.43 101.36 87.41
CA GLY A 563 -30.37 102.35 88.53
C GLY A 563 -30.67 103.82 88.14
N GLN A 564 -31.39 104.57 88.99
CA GLN A 564 -31.82 105.99 88.83
C GLN A 564 -30.93 106.96 89.68
N ILE A 565 -30.79 108.26 89.31
CA ILE A 565 -29.87 109.26 89.96
C ILE A 565 -30.64 110.52 90.43
N GLY A 566 -30.27 111.19 91.54
CA GLY A 566 -30.98 112.34 92.14
C GLY A 566 -30.40 113.74 91.80
N LYS A 567 -31.24 114.78 91.73
CA LYS A 567 -30.92 116.17 91.27
C LYS A 567 -31.57 117.28 92.11
N PHE A 568 -30.83 118.32 92.51
CA PHE A 568 -31.31 119.56 93.16
C PHE A 568 -32.03 120.48 92.16
N ILE A 569 -33.17 121.04 92.59
CA ILE A 569 -34.05 121.83 91.72
C ILE A 569 -34.45 123.19 92.28
N GLY A 570 -34.21 123.47 93.56
CA GLY A 570 -34.52 124.77 94.16
C GLY A 570 -34.67 124.74 95.68
N THR A 571 -34.95 125.90 96.26
CA THR A 571 -35.19 126.07 97.71
C THR A 571 -36.60 126.54 97.98
N SER A 572 -37.21 126.08 99.07
CA SER A 572 -38.55 126.52 99.49
C SER A 572 -38.64 128.04 99.68
N THR A 573 -39.81 128.61 99.43
CA THR A 573 -40.10 130.03 99.65
C THR A 573 -40.30 130.36 101.12
N ALA A 574 -40.85 129.42 101.91
CA ALA A 574 -41.05 129.59 103.34
C ALA A 574 -39.73 129.39 104.12
N LEU A 575 -39.46 130.28 105.09
CA LEU A 575 -38.36 130.13 106.04
C LEU A 575 -38.83 129.38 107.28
N THR A 576 -38.03 128.42 107.72
CA THR A 576 -38.29 127.61 108.92
C THR A 576 -37.07 127.63 109.83
N ASN A 577 -37.31 127.65 111.14
CA ASN A 577 -36.26 127.26 112.09
C ASN A 577 -36.17 125.72 112.12
N GLY A 578 -35.39 125.17 113.04
CA GLY A 578 -35.22 123.73 113.21
C GLY A 578 -36.48 122.95 113.62
N VAL A 579 -37.66 123.61 113.73
CA VAL A 579 -38.97 122.96 113.77
C VAL A 579 -39.64 123.12 112.41
N ILE A 580 -39.48 122.13 111.53
CA ILE A 580 -40.16 122.11 110.24
C ILE A 580 -41.50 121.39 110.45
N SER A 581 -42.60 122.11 110.28
CA SER A 581 -43.95 121.55 110.44
C SER A 581 -44.95 122.17 109.49
N THR A 582 -45.92 121.36 109.06
CA THR A 582 -47.19 121.84 108.48
C THR A 582 -48.29 121.73 109.55
N SER A 583 -49.57 121.94 109.18
CA SER A 583 -50.68 121.70 110.11
C SER A 583 -50.83 120.23 110.53
N THR A 584 -50.23 119.28 109.81
CA THR A 584 -50.39 117.83 110.03
C THR A 584 -49.09 117.03 110.09
N LEU A 585 -47.97 117.56 109.58
CA LEU A 585 -46.68 116.85 109.50
C LEU A 585 -45.60 117.61 110.28
N ILE A 586 -44.58 116.89 110.76
CA ILE A 586 -43.38 117.44 111.41
C ILE A 586 -42.11 116.78 110.87
N GLY A 587 -40.98 117.47 110.99
CA GLY A 587 -39.65 116.96 110.65
C GLY A 587 -39.47 116.68 109.16
N TYR A 588 -38.70 115.64 108.82
CA TYR A 588 -38.43 115.26 107.44
C TYR A 588 -39.68 115.03 106.59
N GLN A 589 -40.77 114.51 107.17
CA GLN A 589 -42.03 114.32 106.45
C GLN A 589 -42.65 115.65 106.04
N ALA A 590 -42.62 116.63 106.94
CA ALA A 590 -43.05 117.99 106.61
C ALA A 590 -42.14 118.62 105.56
N ALA A 591 -40.82 118.44 105.68
CA ALA A 591 -39.87 118.98 104.72
C ALA A 591 -40.05 118.40 103.31
N ASN A 592 -40.19 117.08 103.19
CA ASN A 592 -40.50 116.41 101.92
C ASN A 592 -41.82 116.88 101.35
N TYR A 593 -42.86 117.03 102.18
CA TYR A 593 -44.16 117.52 101.74
C TYR A 593 -44.09 118.97 101.23
N ILE A 594 -43.37 119.86 101.93
CA ILE A 594 -43.14 121.24 101.51
C ILE A 594 -42.43 121.26 100.15
N CYS A 595 -41.34 120.51 100.01
CA CYS A 595 -40.63 120.38 98.74
C CYS A 595 -41.53 119.86 97.62
N ALA A 596 -42.23 118.75 97.83
CA ALA A 596 -43.16 118.17 96.85
C ALA A 596 -44.30 119.13 96.47
N SER A 597 -44.71 120.01 97.39
CA SER A 597 -45.78 120.99 97.16
C SER A 597 -45.32 122.20 96.35
N GLU A 598 -44.08 122.66 96.54
CA GLU A 598 -43.50 123.75 95.75
C GLU A 598 -42.94 123.25 94.42
N TYR A 599 -42.41 122.03 94.39
CA TYR A 599 -41.85 121.36 93.23
C TYR A 599 -42.34 119.90 93.16
N ALA A 600 -43.21 119.61 92.19
CA ALA A 600 -43.83 118.29 92.05
C ALA A 600 -42.80 117.16 91.90
N GLY A 601 -42.99 116.08 92.66
CA GLY A 601 -42.11 114.90 92.64
C GLY A 601 -40.78 115.07 93.37
N SER A 602 -40.58 116.19 94.08
CA SER A 602 -39.35 116.46 94.82
C SER A 602 -39.44 116.08 96.31
N HIS A 603 -38.28 115.97 96.96
CA HIS A 603 -38.08 115.71 98.37
C HIS A 603 -36.96 116.60 98.93
N MET A 604 -36.81 116.64 100.25
CA MET A 604 -35.72 117.37 100.89
C MET A 604 -34.36 116.76 100.49
N CYS A 605 -33.46 117.57 99.96
CA CYS A 605 -32.17 117.11 99.47
C CYS A 605 -31.27 116.50 100.55
N ARG A 606 -30.46 115.54 100.13
CA ARG A 606 -29.26 115.06 100.85
C ARG A 606 -27.99 115.58 100.19
N THR A 607 -26.86 115.59 100.91
CA THR A 607 -25.57 116.06 100.37
C THR A 607 -25.17 115.32 99.09
N HIS A 608 -25.36 113.99 99.04
CA HIS A 608 -24.97 113.25 97.83
C HIS A 608 -25.76 113.66 96.60
N GLU A 609 -27.01 114.10 96.75
CA GLU A 609 -27.84 114.55 95.61
C GLU A 609 -27.42 115.94 95.16
N ILE A 610 -27.01 116.80 96.10
CA ILE A 610 -26.41 118.11 95.76
C ILE A 610 -25.09 117.91 95.02
N LEU A 611 -24.22 117.01 95.50
CA LEU A 611 -22.95 116.69 94.83
C LEU A 611 -23.17 116.07 93.45
N GLN A 612 -24.12 115.13 93.31
CA GLN A 612 -24.49 114.57 92.02
C GLN A 612 -25.03 115.63 91.05
N THR A 613 -25.75 116.64 91.56
CA THR A 613 -26.20 117.75 90.73
C THR A 613 -25.02 118.57 90.20
N ILE A 614 -24.03 118.85 91.05
CA ILE A 614 -22.79 119.55 90.67
C ILE A 614 -22.01 118.73 89.64
N GLU A 615 -22.01 117.41 89.74
CA GLU A 615 -21.35 116.52 88.77
C GLU A 615 -22.04 116.54 87.39
N GLN A 616 -23.34 116.80 87.34
CA GLN A 616 -24.16 116.60 86.14
C GLN A 616 -24.53 117.90 85.42
N GLU A 617 -24.61 119.03 86.13
CA GLU A 617 -25.16 120.26 85.56
C GLU A 617 -24.38 121.53 85.97
N THR A 618 -24.54 122.58 85.16
CA THR A 618 -23.96 123.89 85.44
C THR A 618 -24.74 124.60 86.55
N ILE A 619 -24.04 125.08 87.58
CA ILE A 619 -24.61 125.64 88.82
C ILE A 619 -24.61 127.17 88.89
N ASN A 620 -24.49 127.85 87.74
CA ASN A 620 -24.35 129.31 87.67
C ASN A 620 -25.55 130.08 88.27
N ASP A 621 -26.72 129.46 88.32
CA ASP A 621 -27.96 130.05 88.84
C ASP A 621 -28.12 129.89 90.37
N TRP A 622 -27.15 129.27 91.05
CA TRP A 622 -27.14 129.20 92.51
C TRP A 622 -26.78 130.57 93.08
N GLY A 623 -27.64 131.14 93.93
CA GLY A 623 -27.48 132.51 94.42
C GLY A 623 -26.16 132.78 95.15
N ASP A 624 -25.80 134.06 95.26
CA ASP A 624 -24.59 134.53 95.95
C ASP A 624 -24.47 133.95 97.38
N ASP A 625 -23.24 133.91 97.93
CA ASP A 625 -22.80 133.28 99.19
C ASP A 625 -23.66 133.50 100.46
N ALA A 626 -24.71 134.32 100.41
CA ALA A 626 -25.67 134.51 101.48
C ALA A 626 -26.86 133.54 101.41
N THR A 627 -27.12 132.87 100.27
CA THR A 627 -28.24 131.94 100.13
C THR A 627 -27.91 130.58 100.75
N SER A 628 -28.73 130.13 101.70
CA SER A 628 -28.51 128.87 102.41
C SER A 628 -29.83 128.18 102.70
N ALA A 629 -29.87 126.85 102.65
CA ALA A 629 -31.08 126.09 102.92
C ALA A 629 -30.78 124.82 103.73
N TRP A 630 -31.76 124.36 104.51
CA TRP A 630 -31.69 123.10 105.23
C TRP A 630 -31.56 121.90 104.27
N ILE A 631 -30.69 120.95 104.61
CA ILE A 631 -30.49 119.67 103.90
C ILE A 631 -30.49 118.51 104.90
N ALA A 632 -30.92 117.33 104.47
CA ALA A 632 -30.98 116.16 105.33
C ALA A 632 -29.69 115.33 105.23
N GLU A 633 -28.96 115.23 106.34
CA GLU A 633 -27.82 114.31 106.46
C GLU A 633 -28.12 113.12 107.37
N GLY A 634 -29.25 113.15 108.08
CA GLY A 634 -29.51 112.18 109.14
C GLY A 634 -28.57 112.40 110.33
N PRO A 635 -28.55 111.50 111.33
CA PRO A 635 -27.70 111.67 112.50
C PRO A 635 -26.20 111.48 112.16
N PRO A 636 -25.35 112.52 112.27
CA PRO A 636 -23.97 112.45 111.77
C PRO A 636 -22.97 111.74 112.72
N GLY A 637 -23.43 110.82 113.58
CA GLY A 637 -22.55 110.05 114.46
C GLY A 637 -21.66 110.89 115.40
N TYR A 638 -22.06 112.11 115.75
CA TYR A 638 -21.32 113.03 116.62
C TYR A 638 -21.94 113.11 118.03
N THR A 639 -21.13 113.44 119.04
CA THR A 639 -21.54 113.39 120.46
C THR A 639 -22.35 114.59 120.96
N TYR A 640 -22.47 115.65 120.16
CA TYR A 640 -23.43 116.74 120.37
C TYR A 640 -24.66 116.52 119.49
N ASN A 641 -25.80 117.14 119.83
CA ASN A 641 -27.07 117.01 119.08
C ASN A 641 -27.02 117.70 117.70
N SER A 642 -26.19 117.20 116.78
CA SER A 642 -26.00 117.69 115.40
C SER A 642 -26.76 116.88 114.35
N ASN A 643 -27.76 116.13 114.78
CA ASN A 643 -28.62 115.27 113.99
C ASN A 643 -29.82 116.06 113.44
N ASP A 644 -29.53 117.01 112.56
CA ASP A 644 -30.54 117.77 111.81
C ASP A 644 -31.61 118.37 112.70
N CYS A 645 -31.25 119.11 113.76
CA CYS A 645 -32.23 119.66 114.70
C CYS A 645 -33.14 118.59 115.34
N LEU A 646 -32.54 117.47 115.77
CA LEU A 646 -33.24 116.29 116.29
C LEU A 646 -34.34 115.81 115.30
N GLY A 647 -33.98 115.73 114.01
CA GLY A 647 -34.92 115.38 112.94
C GLY A 647 -35.91 116.50 112.56
N TYR A 648 -35.46 117.76 112.63
CA TYR A 648 -36.19 118.98 112.36
C TYR A 648 -37.44 119.17 113.24
N ALA A 649 -37.30 118.83 114.53
CA ALA A 649 -38.37 118.93 115.52
C ALA A 649 -38.05 119.88 116.69
N THR A 650 -36.91 120.58 116.68
CA THR A 650 -36.55 121.55 117.74
C THR A 650 -35.90 122.81 117.19
N SER A 651 -36.20 123.97 117.79
CA SER A 651 -35.52 125.25 117.53
C SER A 651 -34.49 125.60 118.61
N SER A 652 -34.15 124.64 119.48
CA SER A 652 -33.22 124.84 120.60
C SER A 652 -31.85 125.28 120.14
N SER A 653 -31.24 126.20 120.90
CA SER A 653 -29.87 126.63 120.65
C SER A 653 -28.80 125.59 121.02
N LEU A 654 -29.19 124.46 121.61
CA LEU A 654 -28.31 123.35 121.96
C LEU A 654 -28.32 122.23 120.91
N ALA A 655 -29.11 122.36 119.84
CA ALA A 655 -29.13 121.44 118.71
C ALA A 655 -28.60 122.14 117.45
N LEU A 656 -28.00 121.34 116.56
CA LEU A 656 -27.49 121.79 115.27
C LEU A 656 -28.20 121.07 114.13
N GLY A 657 -28.50 121.79 113.06
CA GLY A 657 -29.02 121.25 111.82
C GLY A 657 -28.06 121.42 110.66
N ALA A 658 -28.04 120.46 109.74
CA ALA A 658 -27.26 120.57 108.51
C ALA A 658 -27.96 121.49 107.50
N PHE A 659 -27.18 122.41 106.95
CA PHE A 659 -27.63 123.28 105.87
C PHE A 659 -26.54 123.37 104.82
N TRP A 660 -26.95 123.61 103.58
CA TRP A 660 -26.03 123.90 102.49
C TRP A 660 -25.98 125.41 102.26
N LEU A 661 -24.77 125.95 102.20
CA LEU A 661 -24.50 127.31 101.74
C LEU A 661 -24.26 127.23 100.24
N PHE A 662 -25.13 127.83 99.43
CA PHE A 662 -25.03 127.76 97.98
C PHE A 662 -24.07 128.82 97.45
N ASN A 663 -23.31 128.48 96.41
CA ASN A 663 -22.39 129.39 95.72
C ASN A 663 -22.29 128.99 94.23
N ALA A 664 -22.58 129.92 93.33
CA ALA A 664 -22.43 129.72 91.87
C ALA A 664 -20.98 129.37 91.45
N ASN A 665 -19.98 129.88 92.16
CA ASN A 665 -18.55 129.67 91.93
C ASN A 665 -18.01 128.49 92.76
N GLY A 666 -18.55 127.28 92.54
CA GLY A 666 -17.99 126.03 93.08
C GLY A 666 -18.94 125.14 93.86
N GLY A 667 -20.24 125.44 93.88
CA GLY A 667 -21.29 124.60 94.49
C GLY A 667 -21.55 124.93 95.95
N GLY A 668 -20.60 125.59 96.62
CA GLY A 668 -20.74 125.97 98.02
C GLY A 668 -20.34 124.85 98.99
N ALA A 669 -20.94 124.79 100.18
CA ALA A 669 -20.50 123.86 101.22
C ALA A 669 -21.60 123.52 102.24
N GLY A 670 -21.51 122.32 102.80
CA GLY A 670 -22.34 121.87 103.92
C GLY A 670 -21.81 122.36 105.27
N TRP A 671 -22.71 122.86 106.11
CA TRP A 671 -22.41 123.41 107.43
C TRP A 671 -23.45 123.00 108.47
N LEU A 672 -23.07 123.08 109.74
CA LEU A 672 -23.98 122.94 110.87
C LEU A 672 -24.25 124.31 111.49
N VAL A 673 -25.52 124.59 111.82
CA VAL A 673 -25.89 125.80 112.53
C VAL A 673 -26.94 125.53 113.59
N ASN A 674 -26.99 126.43 114.56
CA ASN A 674 -28.01 126.48 115.60
C ASN A 674 -29.44 126.39 115.05
N CYS A 675 -30.24 125.50 115.62
CA CYS A 675 -31.60 125.26 115.14
C CYS A 675 -32.58 126.42 115.37
N GLY A 676 -32.20 127.47 116.11
CA GLY A 676 -33.00 128.69 116.19
C GLY A 676 -32.96 129.58 114.93
N GLN A 677 -32.07 129.30 113.97
CA GLN A 677 -31.92 130.10 112.76
C GLN A 677 -32.98 129.77 111.71
N ASN A 678 -33.54 130.79 111.04
CA ASN A 678 -34.50 130.60 109.97
C ASN A 678 -33.81 130.38 108.61
N LYS A 679 -34.13 129.29 107.91
CA LYS A 679 -33.66 128.98 106.55
C LYS A 679 -34.77 128.34 105.70
N PRO A 680 -34.73 128.49 104.36
CA PRO A 680 -35.52 127.67 103.45
C PRO A 680 -35.03 126.21 103.45
N ILE A 681 -35.72 125.31 102.73
CA ILE A 681 -35.42 123.88 102.58
C ILE A 681 -34.92 123.63 101.16
N ALA A 682 -33.82 122.89 101.00
CA ALA A 682 -33.35 122.48 99.68
C ALA A 682 -34.16 121.29 99.14
N CYS A 683 -34.61 121.34 97.89
CA CYS A 683 -35.48 120.35 97.27
C CYS A 683 -34.81 119.66 96.06
N CYS A 684 -34.90 118.32 95.99
CA CYS A 684 -34.27 117.43 95.01
C CYS A 684 -35.30 116.48 94.38
N THR A 685 -35.09 116.03 93.14
CA THR A 685 -35.94 115.09 92.40
C THR A 685 -35.12 113.95 91.79
N TRP A 686 -35.76 112.81 91.51
CA TRP A 686 -35.11 111.68 90.83
C TRP A 686 -35.17 111.85 89.31
N GLN A 687 -34.01 111.75 88.64
CA GLN A 687 -33.95 111.64 87.18
C GLN A 687 -34.10 110.18 86.75
N THR A 688 -35.05 109.95 85.84
CA THR A 688 -35.09 108.75 85.01
C THR A 688 -34.15 108.96 83.82
N ASN A 689 -33.14 108.11 83.67
CA ASN A 689 -32.35 108.03 82.43
C ASN A 689 -33.20 107.56 81.24
#